data_AF-A0ABD3NL00-F1
#
_entry.id   AF-A0ABD3NL00-F1
#
_cell.length_a   1.000
_cell.length_b   1.000
_cell.length_c   1.000
_cell.angle_alpha   90.00
_cell.angle_beta   90.00
_cell.angle_gamma   90.00
#
_symmetry.space_group_name_H-M   'P 1'
#
loop_
_entity.id
_entity.type
_entity.pdbx_description
1 polymer ?
#
loop_
_entity_poly.entity_id
_entity_poly.type
_entity_poly.pdbx_seq_one_letter_code
_entity_poly.pdbx_strand_id
1 'polypeptide(L)'
;MALRGDHEIDALLSIMGGGDSAAAPSASDPEISDFSKAPKKSKTKKSKKSSRCDPHMKSNTHSFVESRLYQNCFRWPQSKNGRRLLLLGTGLADECKGYTAHTEVGSYGTAHCSQCGKVSSTHELCISIEGEKYKDNEHMPYIIMASVFVAARNARCLLGEYYAPKTSASKDNKTLLPPTNSTQAMASLIARKLELFQGRVLTEMRKLESRNATFGIPSSNDLRSMKEKAQSMVKAVSAYISAITASKSDIDLTNRRLEAISSCDLLYYRCYYTCITIWNNASNAGKKVDLVPLIPHPPTYFSCAGLAWDVLEAGSKALAVFLGTSSQSAADGMHDNECAAPIDESTKIMLMDNWGLKARLATQDSAAGNDNVLLCLWQSRFIETIRHVWATGYSRAVSVDILGVGSFETLHKEMKESDVTELPHNETVAISQSVSIWRDAIRDYPANFYAYACPTKSSIELITSHVKNASGIEAGAGTGYWSALVNSKTKLVIPYDIAPPSQTTPNSYHGEIPSFTDVKALNSFDKIETKSFHDSAPVLLLCYPPPGSDMAFAALSTHLQQGGNTIIHLGEWKGLTGNSMFEDALTDNFDCVEHQLLPLWGTDATYLTIWKRKSNNKSTEQELHSSAFGYCSSQKCTNAAERRCRFARCLQYCSQSCFDKHASERKAYLALHMVHISSEEDLEFDCDRHFVDLQTEEVATERPKKKRKKPNKKR
;
A
#
# COMPACT_ATOMS: atom_id res chain seq x y z
N MET A 1 -6.30 -15.28 3.46
CA MET A 1 -6.74 -14.38 2.38
C MET A 1 -5.65 -14.30 1.33
N ALA A 2 -5.85 -14.97 0.20
CA ALA A 2 -5.43 -14.42 -1.08
C ALA A 2 -6.22 -13.10 -1.27
N LEU A 3 -5.56 -12.04 -1.69
CA LEU A 3 -6.09 -10.69 -1.80
C LEU A 3 -7.35 -10.72 -2.68
N ARG A 4 -8.33 -9.82 -2.49
CA ARG A 4 -9.49 -9.73 -3.41
C ARG A 4 -9.10 -9.32 -4.84
N GLY A 5 -7.85 -8.92 -5.07
CA GLY A 5 -7.23 -8.78 -6.39
C GLY A 5 -6.85 -10.12 -7.05
N ASP A 6 -6.80 -11.22 -6.30
CA ASP A 6 -6.35 -12.52 -6.80
C ASP A 6 -7.41 -13.20 -7.68
N HIS A 7 -8.69 -12.84 -7.60
CA HIS A 7 -9.67 -13.32 -8.59
C HIS A 7 -9.42 -12.72 -9.99
N GLU A 8 -8.86 -11.51 -10.09
CA GLU A 8 -8.41 -10.92 -11.36
C GLU A 8 -7.11 -11.59 -11.84
N ILE A 9 -6.20 -11.96 -10.92
CA ILE A 9 -4.95 -12.66 -11.22
C ILE A 9 -5.21 -14.13 -11.59
N ASP A 10 -6.06 -14.86 -10.87
CA ASP A 10 -6.48 -16.23 -11.16
C ASP A 10 -7.30 -16.32 -12.45
N ALA A 11 -8.12 -15.32 -12.75
CA ALA A 11 -8.77 -15.20 -14.07
C ALA A 11 -7.75 -14.97 -15.19
N LEU A 12 -6.68 -14.18 -14.94
CA LEU A 12 -5.58 -13.98 -15.89
C LEU A 12 -4.72 -15.26 -16.03
N LEU A 13 -4.43 -15.97 -14.94
CA LEU A 13 -3.67 -17.23 -14.92
C LEU A 13 -4.46 -18.38 -15.56
N SER A 14 -5.79 -18.42 -15.37
CA SER A 14 -6.71 -19.36 -16.02
C SER A 14 -6.80 -19.15 -17.53
N ILE A 15 -6.62 -17.92 -18.03
CA ILE A 15 -6.63 -17.60 -19.46
C ILE A 15 -5.25 -17.84 -20.09
N MET A 16 -4.17 -17.82 -19.30
CA MET A 16 -2.79 -17.97 -19.75
C MET A 16 -2.21 -19.40 -19.59
N GLY A 17 -2.90 -20.32 -18.92
CA GLY A 17 -2.42 -21.68 -18.63
C GLY A 17 -3.28 -22.80 -19.24
N GLY A 18 -3.18 -23.00 -20.56
CA GLY A 18 -3.81 -24.12 -21.26
C GLY A 18 -2.98 -24.56 -22.46
N GLY A 19 -1.92 -25.32 -22.23
CA GLY A 19 -1.09 -25.90 -23.28
C GLY A 19 -0.30 -27.10 -22.77
N ASP A 20 -0.87 -28.29 -22.95
CA ASP A 20 -0.19 -29.57 -22.78
C ASP A 20 1.12 -29.59 -23.58
N SER A 21 2.21 -29.92 -22.90
CA SER A 21 3.52 -30.12 -23.51
C SER A 21 3.52 -31.44 -24.29
N ALA A 22 3.27 -31.37 -25.60
CA ALA A 22 3.56 -32.46 -26.53
C ALA A 22 4.89 -32.20 -27.24
N ALA A 23 5.70 -33.25 -27.31
CA ALA A 23 7.08 -33.28 -27.80
C ALA A 23 7.27 -32.71 -29.22
N ALA A 24 8.42 -32.07 -29.45
CA ALA A 24 8.94 -31.75 -30.78
C ALA A 24 10.31 -32.41 -31.00
N PRO A 25 10.60 -32.93 -32.22
CA PRO A 25 11.83 -33.66 -32.52
C PRO A 25 12.97 -32.77 -32.99
N SER A 26 14.17 -33.34 -32.89
CA SER A 26 15.48 -32.85 -33.33
C SER A 26 15.58 -32.54 -34.83
N ALA A 27 16.31 -31.47 -35.19
CA ALA A 27 17.06 -31.39 -36.44
C ALA A 27 18.24 -30.42 -36.36
N SER A 28 19.37 -30.97 -36.83
CA SER A 28 20.73 -30.50 -37.15
C SER A 28 21.02 -29.07 -37.65
N ASP A 29 22.26 -28.66 -37.37
CA ASP A 29 23.08 -27.56 -37.94
C ASP A 29 23.06 -27.48 -39.49
N PRO A 30 23.46 -26.32 -40.08
CA PRO A 30 24.87 -26.18 -40.50
C PRO A 30 25.52 -24.78 -40.35
N GLU A 31 26.80 -24.84 -39.95
CA GLU A 31 28.01 -24.16 -40.43
C GLU A 31 28.03 -22.87 -41.32
N ILE A 32 28.94 -21.97 -40.88
CA ILE A 32 29.97 -21.19 -41.63
C ILE A 32 29.54 -19.98 -42.48
N SER A 33 29.99 -18.76 -42.09
CA SER A 33 31.12 -18.06 -42.75
C SER A 33 31.36 -16.62 -42.23
N ASP A 34 32.65 -16.35 -42.04
CA ASP A 34 33.33 -15.06 -41.90
C ASP A 34 32.89 -14.00 -42.93
N PHE A 35 32.88 -12.71 -42.56
CA PHE A 35 33.51 -11.64 -43.35
C PHE A 35 33.69 -10.33 -42.56
N SER A 36 34.94 -9.89 -42.53
CA SER A 36 35.42 -8.59 -42.04
C SER A 36 35.01 -7.42 -42.95
N LYS A 37 34.90 -6.20 -42.37
CA LYS A 37 35.52 -4.95 -42.88
C LYS A 37 35.12 -3.70 -42.08
N ALA A 38 36.14 -2.92 -41.70
CA ALA A 38 36.05 -1.52 -41.25
C ALA A 38 35.56 -0.57 -42.37
N PRO A 39 35.18 0.69 -42.06
CA PRO A 39 36.16 1.77 -42.30
C PRO A 39 36.05 3.07 -41.46
N LYS A 40 37.24 3.68 -41.28
CA LYS A 40 37.69 5.08 -41.48
C LYS A 40 37.01 6.31 -40.80
N LYS A 41 37.93 7.09 -40.22
CA LYS A 41 37.89 8.48 -39.71
C LYS A 41 37.52 9.52 -40.79
N SER A 42 36.86 10.63 -40.39
CA SER A 42 37.00 11.93 -41.06
C SER A 42 36.90 13.12 -40.09
N LYS A 43 37.43 14.27 -40.54
CA LYS A 43 37.99 15.38 -39.76
C LYS A 43 37.04 16.58 -39.57
N THR A 44 37.24 17.26 -38.43
CA THR A 44 37.03 18.67 -38.05
C THR A 44 36.54 19.71 -39.07
N LYS A 45 35.64 20.60 -38.62
CA LYS A 45 35.68 22.06 -38.90
C LYS A 45 35.06 22.90 -37.76
N LYS A 46 35.76 23.98 -37.41
CA LYS A 46 35.44 25.01 -36.39
C LYS A 46 34.47 26.07 -36.94
N SER A 47 33.60 26.62 -36.09
CA SER A 47 33.27 28.07 -36.08
C SER A 47 32.83 28.53 -34.67
N LYS A 48 33.22 29.76 -34.31
CA LYS A 48 33.02 30.44 -33.01
C LYS A 48 31.99 31.58 -33.16
N LYS A 49 31.11 31.77 -32.17
CA LYS A 49 30.69 33.04 -31.50
C LYS A 49 29.43 32.74 -30.66
N SER A 50 29.49 32.67 -29.33
CA SER A 50 29.50 33.77 -28.34
C SER A 50 28.14 34.48 -28.16
N SER A 51 27.30 33.96 -27.27
CA SER A 51 26.49 34.78 -26.36
C SER A 51 26.49 34.13 -24.97
N ARG A 52 26.75 34.94 -23.96
CA ARG A 52 26.89 34.60 -22.54
C ARG A 52 25.48 34.41 -21.95
N CYS A 53 25.18 33.21 -21.47
CA CYS A 53 24.14 32.94 -20.47
C CYS A 53 24.73 32.00 -19.41
N ASP A 54 24.36 32.22 -18.15
CA ASP A 54 24.90 31.59 -16.94
C ASP A 54 25.05 30.05 -17.00
N PRO A 55 26.21 29.49 -16.63
CA PRO A 55 26.43 28.05 -16.57
C PRO A 55 26.27 27.52 -15.14
N HIS A 56 25.11 27.69 -14.49
CA HIS A 56 24.86 27.06 -13.18
C HIS A 56 23.39 26.67 -12.94
N MET A 57 22.76 26.00 -13.92
CA MET A 57 21.81 24.93 -13.61
C MET A 57 22.24 23.72 -14.45
N LYS A 58 23.10 22.87 -13.87
CA LYS A 58 23.26 21.52 -14.41
C LYS A 58 21.85 20.92 -14.41
N SER A 59 21.31 20.64 -15.59
CA SER A 59 20.10 19.85 -15.69
C SER A 59 20.40 18.50 -15.05
N ASN A 60 20.02 18.32 -13.80
CA ASN A 60 20.06 17.04 -13.14
C ASN A 60 19.07 16.15 -13.88
N THR A 61 19.55 15.47 -14.92
CA THR A 61 18.88 14.32 -15.51
C THR A 61 19.04 13.18 -14.51
N HIS A 62 18.38 13.28 -13.37
CA HIS A 62 18.19 12.14 -12.49
C HIS A 62 17.54 11.05 -13.31
N SER A 63 18.03 9.81 -13.16
CA SER A 63 17.32 8.67 -13.73
C SER A 63 15.90 8.65 -13.17
N PHE A 64 14.94 8.18 -13.95
CA PHE A 64 13.55 8.08 -13.47
C PHE A 64 13.45 7.26 -12.17
N VAL A 65 14.31 6.27 -12.03
CA VAL A 65 14.50 5.47 -10.82
C VAL A 65 14.82 6.35 -9.61
N GLU A 66 15.82 7.23 -9.70
CA GLU A 66 16.15 8.19 -8.64
C GLU A 66 14.96 9.09 -8.32
N SER A 67 14.27 9.61 -9.35
CA SER A 67 13.17 10.55 -9.14
C SER A 67 12.02 10.00 -8.30
N ARG A 68 11.80 8.67 -8.27
CA ARG A 68 10.70 8.03 -7.52
C ARG A 68 10.99 7.82 -6.04
N LEU A 69 12.25 7.62 -5.65
CA LEU A 69 12.64 7.51 -4.24
C LEU A 69 12.66 8.88 -3.57
N TYR A 70 13.16 9.89 -4.29
CA TYR A 70 13.36 11.24 -3.76
C TYR A 70 12.19 12.18 -4.05
N GLN A 71 11.06 11.66 -4.53
CA GLN A 71 9.89 12.50 -4.80
C GLN A 71 9.35 13.04 -3.49
N ASN A 72 9.61 14.32 -3.23
CA ASN A 72 9.03 15.02 -2.10
C ASN A 72 7.49 14.97 -2.22
N CYS A 73 6.84 14.31 -1.26
CA CYS A 73 5.39 14.10 -1.26
C CYS A 73 4.61 15.42 -1.24
N PHE A 74 5.17 16.52 -0.71
CA PHE A 74 4.55 17.83 -0.70
C PHE A 74 4.80 18.63 -1.99
N ARG A 75 5.73 18.16 -2.84
CA ARG A 75 6.05 18.80 -4.12
C ARG A 75 5.67 17.88 -5.27
N TRP A 76 4.48 18.11 -5.81
CA TRP A 76 4.16 17.60 -7.15
C TRP A 76 5.17 18.21 -8.14
N PRO A 77 5.88 17.38 -8.93
CA PRO A 77 6.74 17.87 -10.01
C PRO A 77 6.05 18.92 -10.88
N GLN A 78 6.78 19.98 -11.19
CA GLN A 78 6.40 21.01 -12.16
C GLN A 78 7.05 20.71 -13.51
N SER A 79 6.41 21.13 -14.60
CA SER A 79 7.06 21.12 -15.91
C SER A 79 8.30 22.01 -15.90
N LYS A 80 9.18 21.86 -16.89
CA LYS A 80 10.46 22.61 -16.99
C LYS A 80 10.32 24.14 -16.91
N ASN A 81 9.15 24.68 -17.23
CA ASN A 81 8.82 26.10 -17.13
C ASN A 81 8.11 26.48 -15.81
N GLY A 82 8.13 25.62 -14.79
CA GLY A 82 7.52 25.85 -13.48
C GLY A 82 5.99 25.70 -13.43
N ARG A 83 5.35 25.33 -14.55
CA ARG A 83 3.88 25.24 -14.63
C ARG A 83 3.35 23.91 -14.10
N ARG A 84 2.10 23.92 -13.67
CA ARG A 84 1.31 22.72 -13.33
C ARG A 84 0.13 22.61 -14.27
N LEU A 85 -0.17 21.38 -14.69
CA LEU A 85 -1.24 21.10 -15.64
C LEU A 85 -2.62 20.99 -14.98
N LEU A 86 -2.67 20.88 -13.66
CA LEU A 86 -3.91 20.93 -12.90
C LEU A 86 -4.02 22.25 -12.16
N LEU A 87 -5.24 22.75 -11.97
CA LEU A 87 -5.57 23.93 -11.17
C LEU A 87 -6.74 23.64 -10.22
N LEU A 88 -6.82 24.37 -9.10
CA LEU A 88 -7.99 24.37 -8.23
C LEU A 88 -9.02 25.39 -8.74
N GLY A 89 -10.29 25.00 -8.71
CA GLY A 89 -11.45 25.72 -9.23
C GLY A 89 -12.39 26.20 -8.13
N THR A 90 -13.70 26.05 -8.35
CA THR A 90 -14.74 26.47 -7.39
C THR A 90 -14.85 25.54 -6.20
N GLY A 91 -15.58 25.96 -5.16
CA GLY A 91 -15.90 25.10 -4.02
C GLY A 91 -16.63 23.82 -4.44
N LEU A 92 -16.25 22.69 -3.86
CA LEU A 92 -16.91 21.40 -3.99
C LEU A 92 -18.25 21.39 -3.25
N ALA A 93 -18.25 21.87 -2.00
CA ALA A 93 -19.40 21.89 -1.10
C ALA A 93 -19.97 23.30 -0.87
N ASP A 94 -19.42 24.32 -1.53
CA ASP A 94 -19.72 25.73 -1.28
C ASP A 94 -19.79 26.55 -2.56
N GLU A 95 -20.45 27.70 -2.49
CA GLU A 95 -20.52 28.69 -3.57
C GLU A 95 -19.23 29.55 -3.70
N CYS A 96 -18.08 29.00 -3.30
CA CYS A 96 -16.81 29.68 -3.51
C CYS A 96 -16.55 29.82 -5.02
N LYS A 97 -16.46 31.07 -5.50
CA LYS A 97 -16.36 31.41 -6.92
C LYS A 97 -14.99 31.11 -7.54
N GLY A 98 -13.99 30.77 -6.75
CA GLY A 98 -12.68 30.35 -7.25
C GLY A 98 -11.65 30.20 -6.14
N TYR A 99 -10.58 29.50 -6.46
CA TYR A 99 -9.42 29.38 -5.60
C TYR A 99 -8.37 30.39 -6.03
N THR A 100 -8.04 31.34 -5.16
CA THR A 100 -6.88 32.22 -5.32
C THR A 100 -5.80 31.76 -4.35
N ALA A 101 -4.73 31.14 -4.86
CA ALA A 101 -3.55 30.93 -4.03
C ALA A 101 -2.86 32.28 -3.80
N HIS A 102 -2.41 32.56 -2.58
CA HIS A 102 -1.39 33.58 -2.39
C HIS A 102 -0.09 33.05 -3.01
N THR A 103 0.41 33.78 -4.01
CA THR A 103 1.70 33.70 -4.72
C THR A 103 1.61 33.24 -6.18
N GLU A 104 2.38 33.94 -7.01
CA GLU A 104 2.49 33.89 -8.47
C GLU A 104 3.00 32.55 -9.05
N VAL A 105 2.96 31.48 -8.25
CA VAL A 105 3.43 30.14 -8.60
C VAL A 105 2.32 29.17 -8.20
N GLY A 106 1.69 28.52 -9.18
CA GLY A 106 0.60 27.54 -9.00
C GLY A 106 0.99 26.35 -8.14
N SER A 107 1.14 26.58 -6.84
CA SER A 107 1.58 25.62 -5.84
C SER A 107 0.33 25.01 -5.20
N TYR A 108 0.17 23.70 -5.39
CA TYR A 108 -0.59 22.90 -4.44
C TYR A 108 0.23 22.90 -3.16
N GLY A 109 -0.32 23.40 -2.06
CA GLY A 109 0.45 23.51 -0.83
C GLY A 109 -0.09 24.51 0.19
N THR A 110 -0.84 25.55 -0.20
CA THR A 110 -1.55 26.33 0.82
C THR A 110 -2.69 25.48 1.37
N ALA A 111 -2.68 25.26 2.68
CA ALA A 111 -3.71 24.47 3.36
C ALA A 111 -5.11 25.09 3.13
N HIS A 112 -5.18 26.42 2.97
CA HIS A 112 -6.42 27.17 2.89
C HIS A 112 -6.54 28.03 1.62
N CYS A 113 -7.78 28.20 1.16
CA CYS A 113 -8.17 29.15 0.13
C CYS A 113 -8.24 30.56 0.70
N SER A 114 -7.58 31.53 0.08
CA SER A 114 -7.61 32.92 0.58
C SER A 114 -8.97 33.60 0.41
N GLN A 115 -9.83 33.09 -0.49
CA GLN A 115 -11.14 33.66 -0.73
C GLN A 115 -12.19 33.22 0.30
N CYS A 116 -12.23 31.93 0.66
CA CYS A 116 -13.26 31.39 1.56
C CYS A 116 -12.73 30.88 2.90
N GLY A 117 -11.40 30.89 3.11
CA GLY A 117 -10.75 30.37 4.32
C GLY A 117 -10.81 28.85 4.48
N LYS A 118 -11.51 28.13 3.60
CA LYS A 118 -11.65 26.67 3.67
C LYS A 118 -10.42 25.97 3.11
N VAL A 119 -10.29 24.70 3.50
CA VAL A 119 -9.19 23.85 3.06
C VAL A 119 -9.15 23.73 1.53
N SER A 120 -7.96 23.72 0.92
CA SER A 120 -7.82 23.58 -0.55
C SER A 120 -8.43 22.27 -1.08
N SER A 121 -8.54 21.24 -0.23
CA SER A 121 -9.23 19.98 -0.51
C SER A 121 -10.70 20.16 -0.87
N THR A 122 -11.35 21.20 -0.36
CA THR A 122 -12.76 21.50 -0.60
C THR A 122 -12.99 22.24 -1.92
N HIS A 123 -11.98 22.38 -2.77
CA HIS A 123 -12.09 22.98 -4.10
C HIS A 123 -11.99 21.93 -5.20
N GLU A 124 -12.69 22.17 -6.30
CA GLU A 124 -12.72 21.31 -7.48
C GLU A 124 -11.34 21.32 -8.14
N LEU A 125 -10.72 20.16 -8.29
CA LEU A 125 -9.54 20.01 -9.12
C LEU A 125 -9.96 20.04 -10.59
N CYS A 126 -9.21 20.73 -11.43
CA CYS A 126 -9.48 20.94 -12.86
C CYS A 126 -8.21 20.76 -13.68
N ILE A 127 -8.36 20.38 -14.96
CA ILE A 127 -7.26 20.44 -15.93
C ILE A 127 -7.17 21.87 -16.46
N SER A 128 -5.96 22.42 -16.57
CA SER A 128 -5.76 23.80 -17.02
C SER A 128 -6.09 23.98 -18.51
N ILE A 129 -6.49 25.19 -18.90
CA ILE A 129 -6.77 25.57 -20.31
C ILE A 129 -5.51 25.38 -21.18
N GLU A 130 -4.31 25.52 -20.61
CA GLU A 130 -3.07 25.20 -21.33
C GLU A 130 -2.85 23.70 -21.49
N GLY A 131 -3.35 22.88 -20.56
CA GLY A 131 -3.49 21.44 -20.73
C GLY A 131 -4.30 21.08 -21.97
N GLU A 132 -5.30 21.90 -22.33
CA GLU A 132 -6.07 21.70 -23.57
C GLU A 132 -5.27 21.99 -24.86
N LYS A 133 -4.12 22.66 -24.77
CA LYS A 133 -3.24 22.86 -25.94
C LYS A 133 -2.48 21.58 -26.31
N TYR A 134 -2.44 20.59 -25.42
CA TYR A 134 -1.90 19.25 -25.68
C TYR A 134 -2.92 18.32 -26.34
N LYS A 135 -3.96 18.86 -26.99
CA LYS A 135 -4.97 18.10 -27.76
C LYS A 135 -4.43 17.45 -29.04
N ASP A 136 -3.13 17.54 -29.29
CA ASP A 136 -2.49 16.71 -30.31
C ASP A 136 -2.80 15.23 -30.03
N ASN A 137 -3.11 14.49 -31.09
CA ASN A 137 -3.66 13.14 -31.02
C ASN A 137 -2.84 12.18 -30.12
N GLU A 138 -1.53 12.37 -30.00
CA GLU A 138 -0.62 11.48 -29.25
C GLU A 138 -0.75 11.62 -27.72
N HIS A 139 -1.17 12.79 -27.19
CA HIS A 139 -1.26 13.04 -25.74
C HIS A 139 -2.68 12.90 -25.17
N MET A 140 -3.69 12.83 -26.03
CA MET A 140 -5.09 12.77 -25.61
C MET A 140 -5.44 11.64 -24.64
N PRO A 141 -4.94 10.39 -24.77
CA PRO A 141 -5.24 9.33 -23.80
C PRO A 141 -4.85 9.72 -22.37
N TYR A 142 -3.72 10.39 -22.18
CA TYR A 142 -3.24 10.81 -20.86
C TYR A 142 -4.10 11.92 -20.26
N ILE A 143 -4.56 12.87 -21.08
CA ILE A 143 -5.46 13.95 -20.64
C ILE A 143 -6.82 13.37 -20.22
N ILE A 144 -7.33 12.39 -20.97
CA ILE A 144 -8.58 11.69 -20.62
C ILE A 144 -8.41 10.94 -19.30
N MET A 145 -7.32 10.18 -19.11
CA MET A 145 -7.03 9.50 -17.84
C MET A 145 -6.88 10.48 -16.67
N ALA A 146 -6.23 11.62 -16.88
CA ALA A 146 -6.14 12.68 -15.90
C ALA A 146 -7.53 13.24 -15.55
N SER A 147 -8.42 13.38 -16.54
CA SER A 147 -9.79 13.85 -16.33
C SER A 147 -10.62 12.85 -15.51
N VAL A 148 -10.45 11.56 -15.77
CA VAL A 148 -11.03 10.47 -14.95
C VAL A 148 -10.54 10.59 -13.50
N PHE A 149 -9.22 10.69 -13.30
CA PHE A 149 -8.62 10.89 -11.98
C PHE A 149 -9.18 12.13 -11.28
N VAL A 150 -9.21 13.28 -11.95
CA VAL A 150 -9.69 14.55 -11.39
C VAL A 150 -11.13 14.44 -10.90
N ALA A 151 -12.01 13.83 -11.70
CA ALA A 151 -13.40 13.62 -11.30
C ALA A 151 -13.51 12.66 -10.10
N ALA A 152 -12.75 11.56 -10.10
CA ALA A 152 -12.71 10.62 -8.97
C ALA A 152 -12.19 11.26 -7.69
N ARG A 153 -11.12 12.05 -7.78
CA ARG A 153 -10.54 12.82 -6.66
C ARG A 153 -11.55 13.80 -6.09
N ASN A 154 -12.29 14.52 -6.95
CA ASN A 154 -13.27 15.50 -6.50
C ASN A 154 -14.45 14.82 -5.79
N ALA A 155 -14.91 13.67 -6.30
CA ALA A 155 -15.89 12.84 -5.60
C ALA A 155 -15.35 12.39 -4.23
N ARG A 156 -14.12 11.86 -4.18
CA ARG A 156 -13.45 11.43 -2.94
C ARG A 156 -13.42 12.52 -1.87
N CYS A 157 -12.95 13.72 -2.22
CA CYS A 157 -12.86 14.82 -1.26
C CYS A 157 -14.24 15.22 -0.75
N LEU A 158 -15.26 15.23 -1.62
CA LEU A 158 -16.63 15.55 -1.24
C LEU A 158 -17.28 14.51 -0.31
N LEU A 159 -16.99 13.21 -0.52
CA LEU A 159 -17.42 12.12 0.36
C LEU A 159 -16.87 12.28 1.78
N GLY A 160 -15.66 12.83 1.91
CA GLY A 160 -15.00 13.07 3.19
C GLY A 160 -15.51 14.29 3.97
N GLU A 161 -16.36 15.12 3.36
CA GLU A 161 -16.90 16.35 3.96
C GLU A 161 -18.30 16.19 4.55
N TYR A 162 -19.17 15.38 3.95
CA TYR A 162 -20.57 15.34 4.40
C TYR A 162 -20.76 14.59 5.73
N TYR A 163 -21.56 15.18 6.60
CA TYR A 163 -22.13 14.55 7.78
C TYR A 163 -23.57 15.03 8.00
N ALA A 164 -24.46 14.12 8.42
CA ALA A 164 -25.85 14.46 8.64
C ALA A 164 -26.01 15.41 9.84
N PRO A 165 -26.86 16.44 9.77
CA PRO A 165 -27.18 17.25 10.94
C PRO A 165 -27.75 16.36 12.05
N LYS A 166 -27.32 16.56 13.31
CA LYS A 166 -27.95 15.88 14.45
C LYS A 166 -29.42 16.26 14.49
N THR A 167 -30.31 15.32 14.18
CA THR A 167 -31.73 15.51 14.43
C THR A 167 -31.95 15.28 15.92
N SER A 168 -32.63 16.21 16.59
CA SER A 168 -32.87 16.21 18.04
C SER A 168 -33.76 15.05 18.54
N ALA A 169 -34.01 14.04 17.72
CA ALA A 169 -35.02 13.00 17.94
C ALA A 169 -34.45 11.57 18.05
N SER A 170 -33.16 11.33 17.78
CA SER A 170 -32.58 9.99 17.99
C SER A 170 -32.33 9.77 19.48
N LYS A 171 -33.16 8.94 20.12
CA LYS A 171 -32.93 8.44 21.48
C LYS A 171 -31.89 7.32 21.54
N ASP A 172 -31.35 6.88 20.40
CA ASP A 172 -30.34 5.83 20.36
C ASP A 172 -28.94 6.39 20.64
N ASN A 173 -28.30 5.83 21.66
CA ASN A 173 -26.95 6.16 22.13
C ASN A 173 -25.82 5.89 21.10
N LYS A 174 -26.12 5.49 19.86
CA LYS A 174 -25.13 5.20 18.81
C LYS A 174 -24.95 6.37 17.81
N THR A 175 -25.06 7.62 18.27
CA THR A 175 -24.81 8.78 17.39
C THR A 175 -23.32 8.90 17.10
N LEU A 176 -22.93 8.87 15.83
CA LEU A 176 -21.53 9.05 15.45
C LEU A 176 -21.15 10.54 15.49
N LEU A 177 -19.85 10.79 15.46
CA LEU A 177 -19.30 12.13 15.32
C LEU A 177 -18.96 12.41 13.85
N PRO A 178 -19.05 13.68 13.42
CA PRO A 178 -18.51 14.07 12.12
C PRO A 178 -17.01 13.79 12.04
N PRO A 179 -16.47 13.42 10.86
CA PRO A 179 -15.03 13.37 10.67
C PRO A 179 -14.39 14.70 11.04
N THR A 180 -13.20 14.65 11.63
CA THR A 180 -12.48 15.86 12.06
C THR A 180 -12.35 16.87 10.90
N ASN A 181 -12.65 18.14 11.17
CA ASN A 181 -12.70 19.25 10.22
C ASN A 181 -13.70 19.10 9.05
N SER A 182 -14.64 18.14 9.08
CA SER A 182 -15.67 18.06 8.04
C SER A 182 -16.65 19.22 8.13
N THR A 183 -17.08 19.75 6.99
CA THR A 183 -18.02 20.87 6.93
C THR A 183 -19.48 20.40 6.83
N GLN A 184 -20.40 21.13 7.47
CA GLN A 184 -21.82 20.86 7.33
C GLN A 184 -22.31 21.37 5.97
N ALA A 185 -22.52 20.47 5.03
CA ALA A 185 -23.02 20.76 3.69
C ALA A 185 -24.41 20.17 3.48
N MET A 186 -25.23 20.82 2.63
CA MET A 186 -26.55 20.30 2.27
C MET A 186 -26.44 18.97 1.50
N ALA A 187 -27.15 17.95 1.96
CA ALA A 187 -27.16 16.62 1.33
C ALA A 187 -27.47 16.66 -0.18
N SER A 188 -28.41 17.52 -0.58
CA SER A 188 -28.80 17.70 -1.99
C SER A 188 -27.70 18.32 -2.86
N LEU A 189 -26.92 19.26 -2.32
CA LEU A 189 -25.76 19.84 -3.00
C LEU A 189 -24.66 18.79 -3.20
N ILE A 190 -24.39 18.01 -2.14
CA ILE A 190 -23.43 16.90 -2.18
C ILE A 190 -23.85 15.87 -3.22
N ALA A 191 -25.10 15.42 -3.18
CA ALA A 191 -25.65 14.44 -4.12
C ALA A 191 -25.49 14.92 -5.58
N ARG A 192 -25.93 16.14 -5.89
CA ARG A 192 -25.83 16.72 -7.25
C ARG A 192 -24.40 16.81 -7.76
N LYS A 193 -23.45 17.18 -6.91
CA LYS A 193 -22.02 17.25 -7.27
C LYS A 193 -21.42 15.86 -7.48
N LEU A 194 -21.76 14.89 -6.64
CA LEU A 194 -21.35 13.50 -6.83
C LEU A 194 -21.90 12.91 -8.14
N GLU A 195 -23.17 13.18 -8.47
CA GLU A 195 -23.80 12.81 -9.75
C GLU A 195 -23.06 13.39 -10.96
N LEU A 196 -22.66 14.67 -10.87
CA LEU A 196 -21.85 15.32 -11.89
C LEU A 196 -20.50 14.61 -12.08
N PHE A 197 -19.79 14.30 -10.98
CA PHE A 197 -18.48 13.67 -11.07
C PHE A 197 -18.54 12.23 -11.60
N GLN A 198 -19.52 11.41 -11.19
CA GLN A 198 -19.70 10.08 -11.77
C GLN A 198 -20.05 10.15 -13.27
N GLY A 199 -20.87 11.12 -13.68
CA GLY A 199 -21.20 11.35 -15.08
C GLY A 199 -19.99 11.75 -15.93
N ARG A 200 -19.08 12.56 -15.35
CA ARG A 200 -17.79 12.89 -15.98
C ARG A 200 -16.90 11.65 -16.12
N VAL A 201 -16.72 10.85 -15.06
CA VAL A 201 -15.93 9.59 -15.14
C VAL A 201 -16.44 8.69 -16.26
N LEU A 202 -17.74 8.42 -16.32
CA LEU A 202 -18.33 7.56 -17.38
C LEU A 202 -18.17 8.15 -18.78
N THR A 203 -18.24 9.47 -18.92
CA THR A 203 -18.08 10.16 -20.21
C THR A 203 -16.63 10.09 -20.69
N GLU A 204 -15.67 10.34 -19.80
CA GLU A 204 -14.25 10.25 -20.13
C GLU A 204 -13.81 8.81 -20.39
N MET A 205 -14.34 7.82 -19.66
CA MET A 205 -14.08 6.40 -19.95
C MET A 205 -14.59 5.97 -21.33
N ARG A 206 -15.78 6.44 -21.76
CA ARG A 206 -16.27 6.20 -23.13
C ARG A 206 -15.39 6.86 -24.19
N LYS A 207 -14.90 8.08 -23.92
CA LYS A 207 -13.94 8.75 -24.81
C LYS A 207 -12.64 7.94 -24.91
N LEU A 208 -12.11 7.47 -23.78
CA LEU A 208 -10.90 6.65 -23.74
C LEU A 208 -11.08 5.37 -24.56
N GLU A 209 -12.20 4.67 -24.39
CA GLU A 209 -12.55 3.46 -25.14
C GLU A 209 -12.62 3.72 -26.65
N SER A 210 -13.30 4.79 -27.06
CA SER A 210 -13.40 5.17 -28.48
C SER A 210 -12.05 5.49 -29.12
N ARG A 211 -11.13 6.09 -28.34
CA ARG A 211 -9.79 6.47 -28.81
C ARG A 211 -8.79 5.34 -28.73
N ASN A 212 -8.97 4.39 -27.82
CA ASN A 212 -8.10 3.24 -27.69
C ASN A 212 -8.10 2.40 -28.98
N ALA A 213 -9.23 2.33 -29.69
CA ALA A 213 -9.31 1.70 -31.00
C ALA A 213 -8.38 2.35 -32.05
N THR A 214 -8.02 3.62 -31.87
CA THR A 214 -7.11 4.37 -32.76
C THR A 214 -5.66 4.30 -32.31
N PHE A 215 -5.39 4.38 -31.00
CA PHE A 215 -4.03 4.56 -30.48
C PHE A 215 -3.43 3.31 -29.82
N GLY A 216 -4.26 2.33 -29.43
CA GLY A 216 -3.82 1.15 -28.67
C GLY A 216 -3.24 1.47 -27.29
N ILE A 217 -3.53 2.67 -26.77
CA ILE A 217 -3.08 3.16 -25.47
C ILE A 217 -4.30 3.69 -24.71
N PRO A 218 -4.61 3.17 -23.51
CA PRO A 218 -3.87 2.13 -22.78
C PRO A 218 -4.09 0.71 -23.36
N SER A 219 -3.35 -0.29 -22.87
CA SER A 219 -3.59 -1.68 -23.31
C SER A 219 -5.05 -2.10 -23.11
N SER A 220 -5.55 -3.06 -23.88
CA SER A 220 -6.95 -3.52 -23.75
C SER A 220 -7.27 -4.05 -22.36
N ASN A 221 -6.29 -4.67 -21.68
CA ASN A 221 -6.45 -5.14 -20.30
C ASN A 221 -6.48 -3.97 -19.31
N ASP A 222 -5.64 -2.95 -19.52
CA ASP A 222 -5.68 -1.72 -18.74
C ASP A 222 -7.01 -0.99 -18.87
N LEU A 223 -7.51 -0.84 -20.10
CA LEU A 223 -8.79 -0.19 -20.35
C LEU A 223 -9.94 -0.95 -19.68
N ARG A 224 -9.94 -2.29 -19.76
CA ARG A 224 -10.94 -3.14 -19.11
C ARG A 224 -10.92 -2.94 -17.58
N SER A 225 -9.74 -3.05 -16.97
CA SER A 225 -9.60 -2.88 -15.51
C SER A 225 -9.99 -1.46 -15.07
N MET A 226 -9.61 -0.42 -15.82
CA MET A 226 -10.06 0.96 -15.56
C MET A 226 -11.58 1.10 -15.63
N LYS A 227 -12.23 0.45 -16.60
CA LYS A 227 -13.70 0.46 -16.76
C LYS A 227 -14.39 -0.24 -15.59
N GLU A 228 -13.88 -1.37 -15.16
CA GLU A 228 -14.39 -2.11 -14.00
C GLU A 228 -14.26 -1.27 -12.71
N LYS A 229 -13.09 -0.66 -12.46
CA LYS A 229 -12.91 0.21 -11.29
C LYS A 229 -13.77 1.47 -11.37
N ALA A 230 -13.95 2.05 -12.57
CA ALA A 230 -14.86 3.17 -12.78
C ALA A 230 -16.32 2.79 -12.48
N GLN A 231 -16.79 1.63 -12.95
CA GLN A 231 -18.13 1.13 -12.67
C GLN A 231 -18.34 0.86 -11.17
N SER A 232 -17.33 0.27 -10.50
CA SER A 232 -17.35 0.07 -9.05
C SER A 232 -17.44 1.39 -8.29
N MET A 233 -16.69 2.41 -8.71
CA MET A 233 -16.80 3.76 -8.15
C MET A 233 -18.20 4.35 -8.31
N VAL A 234 -18.77 4.31 -9.52
CA VAL A 234 -20.13 4.83 -9.78
C VAL A 234 -21.17 4.12 -8.92
N LYS A 235 -21.07 2.79 -8.79
CA LYS A 235 -21.98 1.99 -7.95
C LYS A 235 -21.88 2.42 -6.47
N ALA A 236 -20.67 2.51 -5.93
CA ALA A 236 -20.45 2.86 -4.54
C ALA A 236 -20.89 4.31 -4.23
N VAL A 237 -20.57 5.25 -5.12
CA VAL A 237 -21.00 6.66 -5.00
C VAL A 237 -22.53 6.77 -5.09
N SER A 238 -23.18 6.05 -5.99
CA SER A 238 -24.65 6.03 -6.09
C SER A 238 -25.31 5.45 -4.85
N ALA A 239 -24.73 4.41 -4.23
CA ALA A 239 -25.19 3.87 -2.96
C ALA A 239 -25.06 4.89 -1.82
N TYR A 240 -23.96 5.65 -1.80
CA TYR A 240 -23.77 6.73 -0.84
C TYR A 240 -24.78 7.88 -1.04
N ILE A 241 -25.01 8.32 -2.29
CA ILE A 241 -26.03 9.33 -2.63
C ILE A 241 -27.41 8.89 -2.12
N SER A 242 -27.75 7.61 -2.32
CA SER A 242 -29.00 7.03 -1.83
C SER A 242 -29.06 7.04 -0.29
N ALA A 243 -27.95 6.75 0.39
CA ALA A 243 -27.91 6.74 1.86
C ALA A 243 -28.09 8.14 2.47
N ILE A 244 -27.44 9.17 1.91
CA ILE A 244 -27.57 10.56 2.41
C ILE A 244 -28.95 11.16 2.15
N THR A 245 -29.67 10.68 1.14
CA THR A 245 -31.03 11.17 0.81
C THR A 245 -32.11 10.40 1.55
N ALA A 246 -31.91 9.12 1.85
CA ALA A 246 -32.88 8.25 2.51
C ALA A 246 -32.85 8.30 4.05
N SER A 247 -32.09 9.22 4.67
CA SER A 247 -31.94 9.34 6.14
C SER A 247 -31.57 8.00 6.82
N LYS A 248 -30.58 7.30 6.27
CA LYS A 248 -30.05 6.05 6.84
C LYS A 248 -29.34 6.28 8.18
N SER A 249 -29.08 5.21 8.92
CA SER A 249 -28.31 5.27 10.18
C SER A 249 -26.89 5.78 9.93
N ASP A 250 -26.28 6.40 10.94
CA ASP A 250 -24.90 6.93 10.85
C ASP A 250 -23.88 5.83 10.51
N ILE A 251 -24.11 4.60 10.96
CA ILE A 251 -23.28 3.43 10.64
C ILE A 251 -23.38 3.06 9.17
N ASP A 252 -24.59 2.92 8.61
CA ASP A 252 -24.77 2.62 7.17
C ASP A 252 -24.20 3.74 6.31
N LEU A 253 -24.45 5.00 6.68
CA LEU A 253 -23.87 6.14 6.00
C LEU A 253 -22.33 6.09 5.99
N THR A 254 -21.71 5.73 7.12
CA THR A 254 -20.25 5.61 7.23
C THR A 254 -19.73 4.42 6.43
N ASN A 255 -20.42 3.28 6.41
CA ASN A 255 -20.09 2.13 5.55
C ASN A 255 -20.05 2.52 4.08
N ARG A 256 -21.11 3.16 3.58
CA ARG A 256 -21.19 3.63 2.18
C ARG A 256 -20.12 4.65 1.85
N ARG A 257 -19.76 5.51 2.81
CA ARG A 257 -18.69 6.49 2.66
C ARG A 257 -17.33 5.81 2.47
N LEU A 258 -16.99 4.87 3.34
CA LEU A 258 -15.74 4.11 3.28
C LEU A 258 -15.65 3.36 1.94
N GLU A 259 -16.71 2.65 1.55
CA GLU A 259 -16.79 1.96 0.25
C GLU A 259 -16.57 2.90 -0.94
N ALA A 260 -17.25 4.06 -0.94
CA ALA A 260 -17.14 5.01 -2.03
C ALA A 260 -15.75 5.67 -2.11
N ILE A 261 -15.14 6.03 -0.97
CA ILE A 261 -13.77 6.56 -0.93
C ILE A 261 -12.79 5.49 -1.42
N SER A 262 -12.89 4.26 -0.94
CA SER A 262 -12.05 3.15 -1.40
C SER A 262 -12.17 2.95 -2.90
N SER A 263 -13.38 2.92 -3.48
CA SER A 263 -13.53 2.79 -4.94
C SER A 263 -12.97 3.98 -5.72
N CYS A 264 -13.00 5.21 -5.19
CA CYS A 264 -12.29 6.35 -5.79
C CYS A 264 -10.77 6.13 -5.75
N ASP A 265 -10.23 5.63 -4.64
CA ASP A 265 -8.79 5.33 -4.49
C ASP A 265 -8.35 4.21 -5.44
N LEU A 266 -9.14 3.13 -5.60
CA LEU A 266 -8.85 2.05 -6.56
C LEU A 266 -8.79 2.58 -8.00
N LEU A 267 -9.73 3.46 -8.38
CA LEU A 267 -9.72 4.08 -9.71
C LEU A 267 -8.50 4.99 -9.89
N TYR A 268 -8.16 5.80 -8.89
CA TYR A 268 -6.93 6.61 -8.89
C TYR A 268 -5.68 5.75 -9.12
N TYR A 269 -5.50 4.70 -8.31
CA TYR A 269 -4.35 3.82 -8.41
C TYR A 269 -4.28 3.15 -9.77
N ARG A 270 -5.43 2.75 -10.36
CA ARG A 270 -5.43 2.20 -11.71
C ARG A 270 -5.01 3.23 -12.76
N CYS A 271 -5.53 4.46 -12.70
CA CYS A 271 -5.09 5.52 -13.60
C CYS A 271 -3.59 5.78 -13.46
N TYR A 272 -3.07 5.82 -12.22
CA TYR A 272 -1.65 6.00 -11.96
C TYR A 272 -0.80 4.84 -12.53
N TYR A 273 -1.19 3.59 -12.25
CA TYR A 273 -0.55 2.38 -12.78
C TYR A 273 -0.45 2.44 -14.31
N THR A 274 -1.58 2.68 -14.97
CA THR A 274 -1.63 2.73 -16.42
C THR A 274 -0.76 3.88 -16.97
N CYS A 275 -0.77 5.05 -16.34
CA CYS A 275 0.12 6.15 -16.74
C CYS A 275 1.61 5.79 -16.61
N ILE A 276 2.03 5.16 -15.51
CA ILE A 276 3.45 4.84 -15.29
C ILE A 276 3.94 3.72 -16.21
N THR A 277 3.12 2.70 -16.50
CA THR A 277 3.50 1.60 -17.41
C THR A 277 3.62 2.10 -18.85
N ILE A 278 2.66 2.91 -19.32
CA ILE A 278 2.74 3.53 -20.64
C ILE A 278 3.98 4.42 -20.74
N TRP A 279 4.23 5.25 -19.72
CA TRP A 279 5.39 6.13 -19.69
C TRP A 279 6.71 5.34 -19.75
N ASN A 280 6.80 4.23 -19.03
CA ASN A 280 7.96 3.34 -19.05
C ASN A 280 8.18 2.71 -20.43
N ASN A 281 7.11 2.20 -21.05
CA ASN A 281 7.15 1.62 -22.39
C ASN A 281 7.55 2.65 -23.46
N ALA A 282 7.04 3.88 -23.36
CA ALA A 282 7.42 4.98 -24.25
C ALA A 282 8.90 5.38 -24.08
N SER A 283 9.38 5.45 -22.84
CA SER A 283 10.77 5.79 -22.52
C SER A 283 11.75 4.76 -23.08
N ASN A 284 11.41 3.46 -22.97
CA ASN A 284 12.19 2.36 -23.54
C ASN A 284 12.22 2.42 -25.08
N ALA A 285 11.17 2.94 -25.72
CA ALA A 285 11.12 3.18 -27.16
C ALA A 285 11.84 4.49 -27.58
N GLY A 286 12.52 5.18 -26.66
CA GLY A 286 13.21 6.46 -26.93
C GLY A 286 12.27 7.66 -27.12
N LYS A 287 10.96 7.50 -26.84
CA LYS A 287 9.99 8.59 -26.90
C LYS A 287 9.99 9.37 -25.58
N LYS A 288 10.38 10.64 -25.63
CA LYS A 288 10.25 11.54 -24.48
C LYS A 288 8.84 12.11 -24.42
N VAL A 289 7.99 11.52 -23.59
CA VAL A 289 6.68 12.08 -23.25
C VAL A 289 6.84 12.97 -22.02
N ASP A 290 6.92 14.28 -22.22
CA ASP A 290 7.04 15.29 -21.15
C ASP A 290 5.63 15.63 -20.60
N LEU A 291 4.99 14.64 -19.97
CA LEU A 291 3.73 14.81 -19.23
C LEU A 291 3.96 14.87 -17.72
N VAL A 292 5.22 15.06 -17.32
CA VAL A 292 5.88 15.11 -16.01
C VAL A 292 5.27 14.46 -14.76
N PRO A 293 4.03 14.67 -14.27
CA PRO A 293 2.98 13.63 -14.34
C PRO A 293 1.56 14.23 -14.14
N LEU A 294 0.65 14.08 -15.12
CA LEU A 294 -0.74 14.54 -14.99
C LEU A 294 -1.51 13.93 -13.80
N ILE A 295 -1.03 12.79 -13.32
CA ILE A 295 -1.56 12.09 -12.14
C ILE A 295 -0.50 12.15 -11.05
N PRO A 296 -0.81 12.67 -9.85
CA PRO A 296 0.15 12.79 -8.78
C PRO A 296 0.60 11.40 -8.30
N HIS A 297 1.86 11.30 -7.87
CA HIS A 297 2.39 10.09 -7.24
C HIS A 297 1.64 9.80 -5.91
N PRO A 298 1.45 8.52 -5.51
CA PRO A 298 0.57 8.18 -4.38
C PRO A 298 0.85 8.93 -3.07
N PRO A 299 2.08 8.97 -2.53
CA PRO A 299 2.40 9.80 -1.38
C PRO A 299 1.92 11.24 -1.55
N THR A 300 2.13 11.87 -2.71
CA THR A 300 1.69 13.24 -2.99
C THR A 300 0.19 13.39 -3.02
N TYR A 301 -0.51 12.45 -3.66
CA TYR A 301 -1.97 12.44 -3.72
C TYR A 301 -2.57 12.41 -2.32
N PHE A 302 -2.08 11.51 -1.47
CA PHE A 302 -2.61 11.31 -0.12
C PHE A 302 -2.05 12.28 0.92
N SER A 303 -0.97 13.01 0.66
CA SER A 303 -0.37 13.94 1.63
C SER A 303 -0.67 15.41 1.40
N CYS A 304 -1.03 15.80 0.17
CA CYS A 304 -1.13 17.20 -0.20
C CYS A 304 -2.54 17.74 0.07
N ALA A 305 -2.64 18.83 0.84
CA ALA A 305 -3.92 19.44 1.25
C ALA A 305 -4.85 19.83 0.08
N GLY A 306 -4.33 20.01 -1.14
CA GLY A 306 -5.11 20.30 -2.34
C GLY A 306 -5.45 19.09 -3.21
N LEU A 307 -5.04 17.88 -2.83
CA LEU A 307 -5.24 16.65 -3.62
C LEU A 307 -6.01 15.58 -2.85
N ALA A 308 -5.72 15.41 -1.57
CA ALA A 308 -6.58 14.71 -0.63
C ALA A 308 -7.26 15.73 0.30
N TRP A 309 -7.94 15.24 1.33
CA TRP A 309 -8.27 16.05 2.51
C TRP A 309 -6.98 16.50 3.21
N ASP A 310 -7.06 17.54 4.03
CA ASP A 310 -5.89 18.09 4.69
C ASP A 310 -5.35 17.17 5.79
N VAL A 311 -4.36 16.37 5.40
CA VAL A 311 -3.62 15.49 6.30
C VAL A 311 -2.84 16.27 7.34
N LEU A 312 -2.47 17.52 7.07
CA LEU A 312 -1.74 18.32 8.04
C LEU A 312 -2.68 18.77 9.14
N GLU A 313 -3.71 19.58 8.87
CA GLU A 313 -4.54 20.08 9.96
C GLU A 313 -5.55 19.04 10.47
N ALA A 314 -6.41 18.53 9.58
CA ALA A 314 -7.45 17.58 9.98
C ALA A 314 -6.83 16.26 10.47
N GLY A 315 -5.74 15.84 9.82
CA GLY A 315 -4.99 14.66 10.24
C GLY A 315 -4.28 14.83 11.58
N SER A 316 -3.61 15.97 11.84
CA SER A 316 -3.00 16.23 13.15
C SER A 316 -4.04 16.27 14.26
N LYS A 317 -5.20 16.89 14.01
CA LYS A 317 -6.31 16.93 14.99
C LYS A 317 -6.87 15.53 15.24
N ALA A 318 -7.11 14.74 14.20
CA ALA A 318 -7.60 13.36 14.34
C ALA A 318 -6.60 12.49 15.12
N LEU A 319 -5.30 12.63 14.85
CA LEU A 319 -4.25 11.94 15.58
C LEU A 319 -4.15 12.42 17.04
N ALA A 320 -4.32 13.72 17.31
CA ALA A 320 -4.35 14.24 18.67
C ALA A 320 -5.53 13.69 19.48
N VAL A 321 -6.71 13.54 18.86
CA VAL A 321 -7.86 12.85 19.46
C VAL A 321 -7.50 11.39 19.76
N PHE A 322 -6.94 10.67 18.79
CA PHE A 322 -6.53 9.27 18.95
C PHE A 322 -5.52 9.08 20.09
N LEU A 323 -4.55 9.98 20.22
CA LEU A 323 -3.52 9.92 21.26
C LEU A 323 -3.95 10.51 22.62
N GLY A 324 -5.17 11.05 22.73
CA GLY A 324 -5.65 11.72 23.95
C GLY A 324 -4.88 13.00 24.29
N THR A 325 -4.31 13.69 23.28
CA THR A 325 -3.54 14.94 23.45
C THR A 325 -4.26 16.18 22.92
N SER A 326 -5.54 16.06 22.55
CA SER A 326 -6.36 17.19 22.11
C SER A 326 -6.60 18.17 23.26
N SER A 327 -6.35 19.45 23.02
CA SER A 327 -6.62 20.53 23.99
C SER A 327 -7.96 21.24 23.74
N GLN A 328 -8.76 20.81 22.77
CA GLN A 328 -10.03 21.47 22.38
C GLN A 328 -11.21 21.14 23.31
N SER A 329 -10.97 20.37 24.38
CA SER A 329 -11.94 19.68 25.24
C SER A 329 -12.84 20.52 26.15
N ALA A 330 -12.74 21.85 26.16
CA ALA A 330 -13.50 22.68 27.12
C ALA A 330 -14.73 23.38 26.53
N ALA A 331 -14.78 23.63 25.21
CA ALA A 331 -15.80 24.52 24.64
C ALA A 331 -17.08 23.82 24.18
N ASP A 332 -16.99 22.58 23.65
CA ASP A 332 -18.10 21.91 22.98
C ASP A 332 -18.82 20.84 23.84
N GLY A 333 -18.49 20.77 25.15
CA GLY A 333 -19.16 19.86 26.10
C GLY A 333 -18.93 18.37 25.81
N MET A 334 -17.98 18.03 24.95
CA MET A 334 -17.62 16.65 24.61
C MET A 334 -16.37 16.25 25.39
N HIS A 335 -16.42 15.11 26.09
CA HIS A 335 -15.26 14.59 26.79
C HIS A 335 -14.30 13.95 25.79
N ASP A 336 -13.28 14.69 25.32
CA ASP A 336 -12.23 14.21 24.40
C ASP A 336 -11.62 12.85 24.84
N ASN A 337 -11.62 12.57 26.14
CA ASN A 337 -11.18 11.30 26.72
C ASN A 337 -11.96 10.07 26.22
N GLU A 338 -13.21 10.23 25.80
CA GLU A 338 -14.01 9.12 25.29
C GLU A 338 -13.58 8.69 23.89
N CYS A 339 -12.99 9.57 23.09
CA CYS A 339 -12.52 9.23 21.75
C CYS A 339 -11.02 8.88 21.71
N ALA A 340 -10.31 9.02 22.83
CA ALA A 340 -8.91 8.62 22.93
C ALA A 340 -8.77 7.09 22.80
N ALA A 341 -7.79 6.66 22.02
CA ALA A 341 -7.40 5.26 21.98
C ALA A 341 -6.62 4.88 23.24
N PRO A 342 -6.80 3.65 23.77
CA PRO A 342 -6.06 3.17 24.94
C PRO A 342 -4.64 2.76 24.54
N ILE A 343 -3.84 3.73 24.07
CA ILE A 343 -2.47 3.53 23.60
C ILE A 343 -1.52 3.66 24.80
N ASP A 344 -0.80 2.60 25.12
CA ASP A 344 0.26 2.64 26.13
C ASP A 344 1.48 3.45 25.64
N GLU A 345 2.36 3.84 26.57
CA GLU A 345 3.49 4.71 26.24
C GLU A 345 4.49 4.05 25.27
N SER A 346 4.67 2.73 25.34
CA SER A 346 5.58 2.03 24.43
C SER A 346 5.05 2.02 22.99
N THR A 347 3.74 1.78 22.83
CA THR A 347 3.05 1.86 21.54
C THR A 347 3.05 3.28 21.00
N LYS A 348 2.91 4.30 21.87
CA LYS A 348 3.01 5.71 21.50
C LYS A 348 4.40 6.08 20.98
N ILE A 349 5.46 5.66 21.68
CA ILE A 349 6.85 5.86 21.23
C ILE A 349 7.08 5.18 19.88
N MET A 350 6.60 3.94 19.72
CA MET A 350 6.70 3.23 18.45
C MET A 350 6.02 4.00 17.31
N LEU A 351 4.78 4.47 17.49
CA LEU A 351 4.03 5.24 16.49
C LEU A 351 4.73 6.56 16.13
N MET A 352 5.12 7.31 17.15
CA MET A 352 5.61 8.68 17.00
C MET A 352 7.04 8.71 16.49
N ASP A 353 7.91 7.88 17.05
CA ASP A 353 9.34 7.91 16.77
C ASP A 353 9.73 6.85 15.73
N ASN A 354 9.47 5.56 15.99
CA ASN A 354 9.94 4.48 15.10
C ASN A 354 9.21 4.48 13.75
N TRP A 355 7.89 4.64 13.77
CA TRP A 355 7.07 4.75 12.54
C TRP A 355 7.00 6.19 12.04
N GLY A 356 7.70 7.13 12.70
CA GLY A 356 8.03 8.45 12.17
C GLY A 356 6.89 9.46 12.07
N LEU A 357 5.77 9.26 12.78
CA LEU A 357 4.65 10.21 12.76
C LEU A 357 5.06 11.59 13.32
N LYS A 358 5.90 11.63 14.36
CA LYS A 358 6.42 12.89 14.93
C LYS A 358 7.18 13.71 13.90
N ALA A 359 8.09 13.06 13.17
CA ALA A 359 8.84 13.70 12.09
C ALA A 359 7.90 14.23 11.01
N ARG A 360 6.87 13.45 10.63
CA ARG A 360 5.88 13.87 9.63
C ARG A 360 5.10 15.11 10.06
N LEU A 361 4.64 15.17 11.30
CA LEU A 361 3.88 16.32 11.82
C LEU A 361 4.75 17.58 11.95
N ALA A 362 6.05 17.42 12.21
CA ALA A 362 6.99 18.54 12.31
C ALA A 362 7.35 19.17 10.95
N THR A 363 7.27 18.40 9.86
CA THR A 363 7.71 18.82 8.50
C THR A 363 6.71 19.73 7.76
N GLN A 364 6.04 20.65 8.45
CA GLN A 364 5.01 21.52 7.84
C GLN A 364 5.50 22.31 6.61
N ASP A 365 6.81 22.60 6.50
CA ASP A 365 7.38 23.38 5.39
C ASP A 365 8.74 22.91 4.85
N SER A 366 9.39 21.91 5.46
CA SER A 366 10.75 21.55 5.06
C SER A 366 10.74 20.58 3.88
N ALA A 367 11.33 20.99 2.76
CA ALA A 367 11.61 20.16 1.59
C ALA A 367 12.51 18.93 1.86
N ALA A 368 12.87 18.67 3.12
CA ALA A 368 13.81 17.65 3.57
C ALA A 368 13.19 16.25 3.50
N GLY A 369 13.41 15.59 2.36
CA GLY A 369 14.03 14.26 2.30
C GLY A 369 13.48 13.15 3.18
N ASN A 370 12.18 12.84 3.08
CA ASN A 370 11.77 11.48 3.37
C ASN A 370 11.86 10.66 2.07
N ASP A 371 13.01 10.03 1.86
CA ASP A 371 13.29 9.19 0.68
C ASP A 371 12.47 7.88 0.70
N ASN A 372 11.72 7.66 1.79
CA ASN A 372 10.84 6.53 1.98
C ASN A 372 9.37 6.90 1.68
N VAL A 373 9.06 6.88 0.38
CA VAL A 373 7.72 7.13 -0.14
C VAL A 373 6.65 6.19 0.43
N LEU A 374 6.95 4.91 0.63
CA LEU A 374 6.00 3.94 1.16
C LEU A 374 5.61 4.26 2.61
N LEU A 375 6.57 4.64 3.45
CA LEU A 375 6.29 5.08 4.83
C LEU A 375 5.43 6.34 4.86
N CYS A 376 5.73 7.34 4.02
CA CYS A 376 4.91 8.54 3.94
C CYS A 376 3.46 8.23 3.55
N LEU A 377 3.28 7.28 2.63
CA LEU A 377 1.97 6.81 2.20
C LEU A 377 1.24 6.09 3.33
N TRP A 378 1.92 5.16 4.01
CA TRP A 378 1.40 4.47 5.19
C TRP A 378 0.92 5.45 6.26
N GLN A 379 1.78 6.41 6.63
CA GLN A 379 1.46 7.42 7.64
C GLN A 379 0.20 8.23 7.27
N SER A 380 0.08 8.63 6.00
CA SER A 380 -1.06 9.42 5.53
C SER A 380 -2.35 8.60 5.57
N ARG A 381 -2.30 7.32 5.17
CA ARG A 381 -3.46 6.41 5.21
C ARG A 381 -3.83 5.97 6.64
N PHE A 382 -2.86 5.84 7.53
CA PHE A 382 -3.11 5.56 8.94
C PHE A 382 -3.87 6.72 9.61
N ILE A 383 -3.40 7.95 9.43
CA ILE A 383 -4.07 9.16 9.92
C ILE A 383 -5.48 9.30 9.31
N GLU A 384 -5.65 8.96 8.02
CA GLU A 384 -6.96 8.95 7.38
C GLU A 384 -7.94 7.98 8.04
N THR A 385 -7.43 6.79 8.37
CA THR A 385 -8.23 5.73 8.98
C THR A 385 -8.66 6.17 10.37
N ILE A 386 -7.76 6.81 11.15
CA ILE A 386 -8.11 7.43 12.43
C ILE A 386 -9.25 8.44 12.24
N ARG A 387 -9.12 9.36 11.27
CA ARG A 387 -10.11 10.41 11.01
C ARG A 387 -11.51 9.85 10.72
N HIS A 388 -11.60 8.80 9.90
CA HIS A 388 -12.89 8.29 9.41
C HIS A 388 -13.50 7.18 10.27
N VAL A 389 -12.66 6.39 10.95
CA VAL A 389 -13.09 5.17 11.64
C VAL A 389 -13.03 5.35 13.16
N TRP A 390 -11.92 5.89 13.69
CA TRP A 390 -11.76 6.01 15.14
C TRP A 390 -12.40 7.29 15.69
N ALA A 391 -11.99 8.46 15.18
CA ALA A 391 -12.40 9.77 15.68
C ALA A 391 -13.90 10.05 15.52
N THR A 392 -14.58 9.32 14.62
CA THR A 392 -16.04 9.38 14.44
C THR A 392 -16.81 8.55 15.47
N GLY A 393 -16.14 7.75 16.31
CA GLY A 393 -16.76 6.76 17.18
C GLY A 393 -17.25 5.51 16.45
N TYR A 394 -17.05 5.41 15.14
CA TYR A 394 -17.50 4.27 14.33
C TYR A 394 -16.89 2.95 14.81
N SER A 395 -15.58 2.94 15.11
CA SER A 395 -14.90 1.77 15.70
C SER A 395 -15.62 1.25 16.95
N ARG A 396 -15.97 2.14 17.89
CA ARG A 396 -16.71 1.77 19.11
C ARG A 396 -18.08 1.20 18.78
N ALA A 397 -18.84 1.87 17.93
CA ALA A 397 -20.21 1.49 17.61
C ALA A 397 -20.33 0.10 16.96
N VAL A 398 -19.35 -0.25 16.13
CA VAL A 398 -19.36 -1.49 15.34
C VAL A 398 -18.58 -2.63 16.01
N SER A 399 -17.54 -2.33 16.79
CA SER A 399 -16.76 -3.37 17.48
C SER A 399 -17.60 -4.16 18.48
N VAL A 400 -18.55 -3.51 19.18
CA VAL A 400 -19.47 -4.19 20.11
C VAL A 400 -20.27 -5.28 19.40
N ASP A 401 -20.75 -5.00 18.19
CA ASP A 401 -21.60 -5.94 17.45
C ASP A 401 -20.78 -7.13 16.95
N ILE A 402 -19.57 -6.93 16.39
CA ILE A 402 -18.72 -8.01 15.82
C ILE A 402 -18.06 -8.90 16.90
N LEU A 403 -17.73 -8.32 18.06
CA LEU A 403 -17.11 -9.05 19.17
C LEU A 403 -18.13 -9.86 19.98
N GLY A 404 -19.42 -9.51 19.92
CA GLY A 404 -20.50 -10.22 20.60
C GLY A 404 -20.76 -11.65 20.09
N VAL A 405 -21.37 -12.49 20.93
CA VAL A 405 -21.64 -13.92 20.68
C VAL A 405 -22.60 -14.18 19.49
N GLY A 406 -23.45 -13.22 19.13
CA GLY A 406 -24.55 -13.44 18.16
C GLY A 406 -24.32 -13.07 16.69
N SER A 407 -23.29 -12.30 16.32
CA SER A 407 -23.23 -11.67 14.96
C SER A 407 -22.32 -12.37 13.93
N PHE A 408 -21.34 -13.15 14.39
CA PHE A 408 -20.25 -13.64 13.54
C PHE A 408 -20.69 -14.60 12.44
N GLU A 409 -21.71 -15.43 12.70
CA GLU A 409 -22.19 -16.42 11.72
C GLU A 409 -22.77 -15.78 10.46
N THR A 410 -23.39 -14.60 10.60
CA THR A 410 -24.00 -13.88 9.47
C THR A 410 -22.91 -13.27 8.59
N LEU A 411 -21.91 -12.64 9.22
CA LEU A 411 -20.74 -12.11 8.51
C LEU A 411 -19.92 -13.20 7.82
N HIS A 412 -19.69 -14.32 8.50
CA HIS A 412 -18.91 -15.41 7.92
C HIS A 412 -19.64 -16.05 6.71
N LYS A 413 -20.97 -16.10 6.74
CA LYS A 413 -21.80 -16.57 5.62
C LYS A 413 -21.72 -15.63 4.41
N GLU A 414 -21.78 -14.31 4.64
CA GLU A 414 -21.60 -13.31 3.59
C GLU A 414 -20.18 -13.31 3.00
N MET A 415 -19.16 -13.63 3.81
CA MET A 415 -17.78 -13.75 3.34
C MET A 415 -17.49 -15.06 2.58
N LYS A 416 -18.13 -16.19 2.96
CA LYS A 416 -17.96 -17.51 2.32
C LYS A 416 -18.55 -17.62 0.92
N GLU A 417 -19.45 -16.72 0.51
CA GLU A 417 -19.93 -16.66 -0.87
C GLU A 417 -18.87 -16.11 -1.86
N SER A 418 -17.70 -15.70 -1.35
CA SER A 418 -16.51 -15.45 -2.18
C SER A 418 -15.60 -16.68 -2.21
N ASP A 419 -15.26 -17.14 -3.42
CA ASP A 419 -14.74 -18.48 -3.78
C ASP A 419 -13.27 -18.75 -3.36
N VAL A 420 -12.82 -18.26 -2.19
CA VAL A 420 -11.42 -18.36 -1.74
C VAL A 420 -11.26 -19.51 -0.74
N THR A 421 -10.89 -20.69 -1.23
CA THR A 421 -10.70 -21.92 -0.44
C THR A 421 -9.30 -22.11 0.17
N GLU A 422 -8.41 -21.12 0.19
CA GLU A 422 -7.00 -21.40 0.54
C GLU A 422 -6.49 -20.55 1.72
N LEU A 423 -6.15 -21.29 2.79
CA LEU A 423 -5.54 -20.92 4.09
C LEU A 423 -6.53 -20.44 5.19
N PRO A 424 -7.23 -21.38 5.86
CA PRO A 424 -8.04 -21.12 7.06
C PRO A 424 -7.29 -20.36 8.18
N HIS A 425 -5.96 -20.51 8.24
CA HIS A 425 -5.11 -19.93 9.28
C HIS A 425 -4.70 -18.47 9.03
N ASN A 426 -4.97 -17.95 7.83
CA ASN A 426 -4.69 -16.56 7.43
C ASN A 426 -5.99 -15.74 7.29
N GLU A 427 -7.05 -16.17 7.97
CA GLU A 427 -8.30 -15.42 8.04
C GLU A 427 -8.14 -14.23 8.99
N THR A 428 -8.26 -13.04 8.41
CA THR A 428 -8.25 -11.78 9.16
C THR A 428 -9.65 -11.20 9.22
N VAL A 429 -9.97 -10.54 10.33
CA VAL A 429 -11.30 -9.98 10.55
C VAL A 429 -11.17 -8.47 10.73
N ALA A 430 -11.90 -7.72 9.90
CA ALA A 430 -12.18 -6.32 10.12
C ALA A 430 -13.49 -6.17 10.90
N ILE A 431 -13.66 -5.04 11.59
CA ILE A 431 -14.89 -4.75 12.33
C ILE A 431 -16.12 -4.64 11.42
N SER A 432 -15.94 -4.40 10.12
CA SER A 432 -16.98 -4.43 9.11
C SER A 432 -16.42 -4.75 7.73
N GLN A 433 -17.30 -5.14 6.81
CA GLN A 433 -16.94 -5.35 5.42
C GLN A 433 -16.40 -4.06 4.75
N SER A 434 -16.95 -2.89 5.08
CA SER A 434 -16.48 -1.61 4.53
C SER A 434 -15.09 -1.24 5.06
N VAL A 435 -14.76 -1.56 6.33
CA VAL A 435 -13.40 -1.41 6.86
C VAL A 435 -12.43 -2.41 6.24
N SER A 436 -12.87 -3.62 5.91
CA SER A 436 -12.05 -4.57 5.14
C SER A 436 -11.70 -3.99 3.77
N ILE A 437 -12.70 -3.53 3.01
CA ILE A 437 -12.50 -2.91 1.69
C ILE A 437 -11.56 -1.70 1.79
N TRP A 438 -11.71 -0.89 2.84
CA TRP A 438 -10.82 0.21 3.13
C TRP A 438 -9.38 -0.25 3.34
N ARG A 439 -9.17 -1.23 4.22
CA ARG A 439 -7.84 -1.80 4.53
C ARG A 439 -7.16 -2.40 3.30
N ASP A 440 -7.91 -3.10 2.46
CA ASP A 440 -7.38 -3.69 1.23
C ASP A 440 -6.96 -2.57 0.26
N ALA A 441 -7.80 -1.55 0.09
CA ALA A 441 -7.48 -0.40 -0.77
C ALA A 441 -6.26 0.40 -0.32
N ILE A 442 -5.96 0.47 0.99
CA ILE A 442 -4.74 1.14 1.50
C ILE A 442 -3.49 0.29 1.41
N ARG A 443 -3.61 -1.03 1.28
CA ARG A 443 -2.49 -1.98 1.35
C ARG A 443 -2.07 -2.45 -0.03
N ASP A 444 -3.02 -2.94 -0.83
CA ASP A 444 -2.72 -3.78 -1.99
C ASP A 444 -1.96 -3.01 -3.07
N TYR A 445 -2.41 -1.79 -3.40
CA TYR A 445 -1.69 -0.98 -4.38
C TYR A 445 -0.32 -0.52 -3.89
N PRO A 446 -0.14 -0.01 -2.66
CA PRO A 446 1.18 0.27 -2.12
C PRO A 446 2.11 -0.96 -2.11
N ALA A 447 1.60 -2.14 -1.73
CA ALA A 447 2.36 -3.37 -1.76
C ALA A 447 2.82 -3.71 -3.19
N ASN A 448 1.91 -3.63 -4.16
CA ASN A 448 2.19 -3.93 -5.57
C ASN A 448 3.12 -2.88 -6.21
N PHE A 449 3.06 -1.62 -5.80
CA PHE A 449 3.90 -0.58 -6.39
C PHE A 449 5.28 -0.48 -5.76
N TYR A 450 5.42 -0.86 -4.49
CA TYR A 450 6.64 -0.66 -3.71
C TYR A 450 7.11 -2.00 -3.13
N ALA A 451 6.62 -2.35 -1.93
CA ALA A 451 6.94 -3.58 -1.22
C ALA A 451 5.84 -3.90 -0.19
N TYR A 452 5.70 -5.18 0.17
CA TYR A 452 4.69 -5.65 1.12
C TYR A 452 5.00 -5.25 2.58
N ALA A 453 6.28 -5.15 2.96
CA ALA A 453 6.69 -4.60 4.25
C ALA A 453 7.03 -3.10 4.13
N CYS A 454 6.47 -2.28 5.02
CA CYS A 454 6.75 -0.85 5.05
C CYS A 454 8.08 -0.55 5.76
N PRO A 455 9.09 0.03 5.10
CA PRO A 455 10.34 0.39 5.77
C PRO A 455 10.15 1.55 6.73
N THR A 456 10.98 1.58 7.78
CA THR A 456 11.18 2.71 8.68
C THR A 456 12.62 3.18 8.59
N LYS A 457 12.92 4.37 9.12
CA LYS A 457 14.30 4.84 9.20
C LYS A 457 15.17 3.87 10.02
N SER A 458 14.67 3.43 11.17
CA SER A 458 15.37 2.49 12.05
C SER A 458 15.57 1.14 11.39
N SER A 459 14.56 0.61 10.67
CA SER A 459 14.70 -0.68 10.00
C SER A 459 15.73 -0.64 8.87
N ILE A 460 15.80 0.44 8.10
CA ILE A 460 16.84 0.61 7.07
C ILE A 460 18.23 0.69 7.73
N GLU A 461 18.35 1.41 8.86
CA GLU A 461 19.60 1.52 9.62
C GLU A 461 20.06 0.18 10.18
N LEU A 462 19.13 -0.61 10.71
CA LEU A 462 19.37 -1.96 11.23
C LEU A 462 19.83 -2.93 10.12
N ILE A 463 19.17 -2.93 8.97
CA ILE A 463 19.64 -3.73 7.82
C ILE A 463 21.04 -3.26 7.41
N THR A 464 21.22 -1.94 7.30
CA THR A 464 22.50 -1.32 6.91
C THR A 464 23.63 -1.74 7.86
N SER A 465 23.42 -1.81 9.17
CA SER A 465 24.47 -2.25 10.11
C SER A 465 24.91 -3.70 9.90
N HIS A 466 24.01 -4.59 9.48
CA HIS A 466 24.37 -6.00 9.22
C HIS A 466 24.98 -6.22 7.84
N VAL A 467 24.67 -5.40 6.84
CA VAL A 467 25.25 -5.49 5.49
C VAL A 467 26.49 -4.61 5.27
N LYS A 468 26.95 -3.84 6.27
CA LYS A 468 28.13 -2.97 6.10
C LYS A 468 29.43 -3.73 5.84
N ASN A 469 29.55 -4.92 6.44
CA ASN A 469 30.78 -5.71 6.42
C ASN A 469 30.69 -6.92 5.47
N ALA A 470 29.54 -7.13 4.85
CA ALA A 470 29.26 -8.26 3.99
C ALA A 470 28.27 -7.83 2.91
N SER A 471 28.41 -8.36 1.71
CA SER A 471 27.44 -8.08 0.67
C SER A 471 26.11 -8.78 0.95
N GLY A 472 25.02 -8.08 0.65
CA GLY A 472 23.66 -8.58 0.80
C GLY A 472 23.11 -9.13 -0.52
N ILE A 473 22.29 -10.16 -0.43
CA ILE A 473 21.47 -10.67 -1.53
C ILE A 473 20.01 -10.52 -1.09
N GLU A 474 19.21 -9.83 -1.88
CA GLU A 474 17.74 -9.83 -1.69
C GLU A 474 17.13 -10.86 -2.65
N ALA A 475 16.50 -11.89 -2.09
CA ALA A 475 15.83 -12.94 -2.87
C ALA A 475 14.32 -12.67 -2.92
N GLY A 476 13.74 -12.70 -4.13
CA GLY A 476 12.34 -12.32 -4.34
C GLY A 476 12.13 -10.81 -4.19
N ALA A 477 13.06 -10.02 -4.73
CA ALA A 477 13.11 -8.57 -4.51
C ALA A 477 11.92 -7.80 -5.08
N GLY A 478 11.14 -8.40 -5.99
CA GLY A 478 10.05 -7.73 -6.68
C GLY A 478 10.56 -6.49 -7.41
N THR A 479 10.06 -5.31 -7.01
CA THR A 479 10.51 -4.01 -7.57
C THR A 479 11.90 -3.56 -7.07
N GLY A 480 12.50 -4.27 -6.11
CA GLY A 480 13.78 -3.93 -5.49
C GLY A 480 13.71 -2.71 -4.56
N TYR A 481 12.52 -2.36 -4.04
CA TYR A 481 12.32 -1.16 -3.23
C TYR A 481 13.19 -1.13 -1.96
N TRP A 482 13.25 -2.23 -1.20
CA TRP A 482 14.10 -2.34 0.00
C TRP A 482 15.58 -2.24 -0.35
N SER A 483 16.05 -2.99 -1.34
CA SER A 483 17.42 -2.87 -1.86
C SER A 483 17.74 -1.44 -2.28
N ALA A 484 16.83 -0.74 -2.97
CA ALA A 484 17.07 0.62 -3.41
C ALA A 484 17.28 1.59 -2.22
N LEU A 485 16.47 1.46 -1.17
CA LEU A 485 16.60 2.24 0.07
C LEU A 485 17.89 1.92 0.83
N VAL A 486 18.24 0.64 1.00
CA VAL A 486 19.49 0.24 1.67
C VAL A 486 20.70 0.66 0.85
N ASN A 487 20.66 0.47 -0.47
CA ASN A 487 21.74 0.84 -1.39
C ASN A 487 21.89 2.35 -1.57
N SER A 488 20.92 3.17 -1.17
CA SER A 488 21.15 4.62 -1.06
C SER A 488 22.27 4.93 -0.05
N LYS A 489 22.49 4.04 0.94
CA LYS A 489 23.50 4.17 2.00
C LYS A 489 24.72 3.26 1.81
N THR A 490 24.56 2.06 1.25
CA THR A 490 25.65 1.05 1.23
C THR A 490 26.16 0.69 -0.16
N LYS A 491 25.28 0.57 -1.16
CA LYS A 491 25.56 -0.03 -2.48
C LYS A 491 26.01 -1.50 -2.42
N LEU A 492 25.65 -2.23 -1.35
CA LEU A 492 26.15 -3.59 -1.07
C LEU A 492 25.10 -4.69 -1.24
N VAL A 493 23.82 -4.36 -1.47
CA VAL A 493 22.75 -5.35 -1.64
C VAL A 493 22.46 -5.57 -3.12
N ILE A 494 22.47 -6.82 -3.58
CA ILE A 494 22.12 -7.18 -4.95
C ILE A 494 20.72 -7.82 -4.95
N PRO A 495 19.71 -7.19 -5.56
CA PRO A 495 18.37 -7.73 -5.63
C PRO A 495 18.19 -8.70 -6.80
N TYR A 496 17.55 -9.83 -6.51
CA TYR A 496 17.20 -10.88 -7.45
C TYR A 496 15.70 -11.19 -7.38
N ASP A 497 15.11 -11.44 -8.54
CA ASP A 497 13.73 -11.90 -8.68
C ASP A 497 13.61 -12.90 -9.85
N ILE A 498 12.62 -13.79 -9.82
CA ILE A 498 12.39 -14.74 -10.92
C ILE A 498 11.78 -14.05 -12.14
N ALA A 499 10.98 -13.01 -11.91
CA ALA A 499 10.30 -12.22 -12.93
C ALA A 499 10.38 -10.74 -12.54
N PRO A 500 11.57 -10.12 -12.54
CA PRO A 500 11.73 -8.74 -12.11
C PRO A 500 10.86 -7.81 -12.98
N PRO A 501 10.17 -6.85 -12.36
CA PRO A 501 9.37 -5.87 -13.08
C PRO A 501 10.27 -5.06 -14.02
N SER A 502 9.87 -4.91 -15.28
CA SER A 502 10.61 -4.31 -16.42
C SER A 502 11.39 -5.26 -17.34
N GLN A 503 11.24 -6.58 -17.20
CA GLN A 503 11.73 -7.56 -18.18
C GLN A 503 10.59 -8.14 -19.03
N THR A 504 10.87 -9.14 -19.87
CA THR A 504 9.94 -9.66 -20.90
C THR A 504 8.65 -10.27 -20.34
N THR A 505 8.64 -10.65 -19.06
CA THR A 505 7.49 -11.28 -18.40
C THR A 505 7.01 -10.39 -17.26
N PRO A 506 5.71 -10.04 -17.21
CA PRO A 506 5.15 -9.29 -16.08
C PRO A 506 5.34 -10.05 -14.77
N ASN A 507 5.64 -9.32 -13.70
CA ASN A 507 5.70 -9.90 -12.36
C ASN A 507 4.26 -10.19 -11.87
N SER A 508 4.00 -11.34 -11.27
CA SER A 508 2.65 -11.72 -10.81
C SER A 508 2.12 -10.84 -9.68
N TYR A 509 3.01 -10.26 -8.87
CA TYR A 509 2.66 -9.41 -7.72
C TYR A 509 2.76 -7.92 -8.05
N HIS A 510 3.75 -7.53 -8.85
CA HIS A 510 4.05 -6.12 -9.15
C HIS A 510 3.62 -5.66 -10.56
N GLY A 511 3.13 -6.57 -11.40
CA GLY A 511 2.74 -6.30 -12.77
C GLY A 511 3.91 -5.76 -13.61
N GLU A 512 3.66 -4.63 -14.28
CA GLU A 512 4.63 -3.95 -15.16
C GLU A 512 5.20 -2.67 -14.52
N ILE A 513 5.07 -2.50 -13.19
CA ILE A 513 5.65 -1.36 -12.49
C ILE A 513 7.17 -1.36 -12.70
N PRO A 514 7.83 -0.22 -13.01
CA PRO A 514 9.27 -0.23 -13.20
C PRO A 514 10.02 -0.44 -11.88
N SER A 515 11.14 -1.18 -11.88
CA SER A 515 11.95 -1.43 -10.68
C SER A 515 12.65 -0.17 -10.12
N PHE A 516 12.82 -0.08 -8.79
CA PHE A 516 13.49 1.04 -8.07
C PHE A 516 15.01 0.94 -8.04
N THR A 517 15.54 -0.16 -8.55
CA THR A 517 16.96 -0.42 -8.74
C THR A 517 17.08 -1.49 -9.82
N ASP A 518 18.30 -1.77 -10.28
CA ASP A 518 18.55 -2.87 -11.19
C ASP A 518 18.32 -4.21 -10.47
N VAL A 519 17.22 -4.90 -10.79
CA VAL A 519 16.85 -6.21 -10.22
C VAL A 519 17.21 -7.29 -11.24
N LYS A 520 18.08 -8.22 -10.82
CA LYS A 520 18.59 -9.28 -11.69
C LYS A 520 17.57 -10.42 -11.78
N ALA A 521 17.30 -10.88 -13.01
CA ALA A 521 16.46 -12.06 -13.21
C ALA A 521 17.24 -13.33 -12.86
N LEU A 522 16.64 -14.19 -12.04
CA LEU A 522 17.25 -15.45 -11.65
C LEU A 522 16.20 -16.53 -11.41
N ASN A 523 16.28 -17.59 -12.23
CA ASN A 523 15.35 -18.72 -12.16
C ASN A 523 15.79 -19.80 -11.15
N SER A 524 17.02 -19.71 -10.63
CA SER A 524 17.57 -20.63 -9.62
C SER A 524 18.70 -19.95 -8.85
N PHE A 525 18.62 -20.03 -7.52
CA PHE A 525 19.57 -19.40 -6.59
C PHE A 525 20.98 -20.00 -6.66
N ASP A 526 21.15 -21.21 -7.21
CA ASP A 526 22.47 -21.85 -7.37
C ASP A 526 23.38 -21.08 -8.35
N LYS A 527 22.79 -20.19 -9.16
CA LYS A 527 23.49 -19.35 -10.13
C LYS A 527 23.79 -17.94 -9.62
N ILE A 528 23.57 -17.65 -8.33
CA ILE A 528 23.98 -16.36 -7.77
C ILE A 528 25.50 -16.23 -7.92
N GLU A 529 25.93 -15.19 -8.63
CA GLU A 529 27.34 -14.85 -8.72
C GLU A 529 27.85 -14.35 -7.36
N THR A 530 28.45 -15.24 -6.58
CA THR A 530 29.06 -14.93 -5.29
C THR A 530 30.48 -14.39 -5.41
N LYS A 531 31.04 -14.40 -6.62
CA LYS A 531 32.46 -14.10 -6.91
C LYS A 531 32.90 -12.66 -6.60
N SER A 532 31.99 -11.78 -6.19
CA SER A 532 32.25 -10.35 -5.99
C SER A 532 32.17 -9.89 -4.53
N PHE A 533 31.94 -10.81 -3.60
CA PHE A 533 31.76 -10.46 -2.21
C PHE A 533 33.11 -10.42 -1.49
N HIS A 534 33.27 -9.47 -0.57
CA HIS A 534 34.43 -9.38 0.34
C HIS A 534 34.68 -10.75 1.02
N ASP A 535 35.84 -10.93 1.68
CA ASP A 535 36.21 -12.18 2.40
C ASP A 535 35.20 -12.65 3.49
N SER A 536 34.06 -11.96 3.64
CA SER A 536 33.00 -12.24 4.61
C SER A 536 31.81 -12.96 3.98
N ALA A 537 31.18 -13.85 4.74
CA ALA A 537 29.98 -14.57 4.32
C ALA A 537 28.84 -13.61 3.94
N PRO A 538 28.07 -13.89 2.87
CA PRO A 538 26.99 -13.01 2.43
C PRO A 538 25.86 -12.92 3.46
N VAL A 539 25.03 -11.88 3.36
CA VAL A 539 23.77 -11.70 4.11
C VAL A 539 22.59 -12.00 3.19
N LEU A 540 21.61 -12.80 3.63
CA LEU A 540 20.37 -13.03 2.89
C LEU A 540 19.27 -12.10 3.40
N LEU A 541 18.67 -11.31 2.52
CA LEU A 541 17.47 -10.50 2.77
C LEU A 541 16.26 -11.17 2.10
N LEU A 542 15.18 -11.35 2.85
CA LEU A 542 13.90 -11.85 2.38
C LEU A 542 12.80 -10.87 2.79
N CYS A 543 12.02 -10.37 1.84
CA CYS A 543 10.87 -9.51 2.11
C CYS A 543 9.59 -10.12 1.57
N TYR A 544 8.67 -10.50 2.47
CA TYR A 544 7.41 -11.17 2.15
C TYR A 544 7.57 -12.24 1.07
N PRO A 545 8.43 -13.26 1.31
CA PRO A 545 8.52 -14.37 0.37
C PRO A 545 7.12 -14.96 0.12
N PRO A 546 6.76 -15.31 -1.13
CA PRO A 546 5.39 -15.73 -1.46
C PRO A 546 4.86 -16.85 -0.56
N PRO A 547 3.60 -16.76 -0.08
CA PRO A 547 3.03 -17.74 0.82
C PRO A 547 2.94 -19.11 0.16
N GLY A 548 3.31 -20.17 0.89
CA GLY A 548 3.28 -21.55 0.41
C GLY A 548 4.33 -21.90 -0.64
N SER A 549 5.16 -20.94 -1.08
CA SER A 549 6.21 -21.15 -2.07
C SER A 549 7.51 -21.67 -1.44
N ASP A 550 8.19 -22.57 -2.14
CA ASP A 550 9.53 -23.04 -1.76
C ASP A 550 10.63 -21.98 -1.95
N MET A 551 10.33 -20.80 -2.47
CA MET A 551 11.31 -19.75 -2.77
C MET A 551 12.18 -19.39 -1.55
N ALA A 552 11.57 -19.17 -0.39
CA ALA A 552 12.30 -18.80 0.83
C ALA A 552 13.20 -19.95 1.32
N PHE A 553 12.67 -21.18 1.32
CA PHE A 553 13.40 -22.37 1.72
C PHE A 553 14.58 -22.66 0.78
N ALA A 554 14.39 -22.51 -0.54
CA ALA A 554 15.44 -22.68 -1.52
C ALA A 554 16.54 -21.61 -1.36
N ALA A 555 16.17 -20.33 -1.19
CA ALA A 555 17.12 -19.26 -0.95
C ALA A 555 17.93 -19.48 0.34
N LEU A 556 17.27 -19.91 1.42
CA LEU A 556 17.90 -20.27 2.69
C LEU A 556 18.88 -21.45 2.53
N SER A 557 18.46 -22.49 1.83
CA SER A 557 19.29 -23.69 1.59
C SER A 557 20.56 -23.34 0.81
N THR A 558 20.44 -22.58 -0.28
CA THR A 558 21.59 -22.12 -1.04
C THR A 558 22.49 -21.21 -0.19
N HIS A 559 21.91 -20.30 0.60
CA HIS A 559 22.66 -19.42 1.50
C HIS A 559 23.49 -20.22 2.53
N LEU A 560 22.91 -21.27 3.13
CA LEU A 560 23.60 -22.17 4.04
C LEU A 560 24.76 -22.92 3.37
N GLN A 561 24.53 -23.43 2.16
CA GLN A 561 25.56 -24.13 1.37
C GLN A 561 26.74 -23.23 1.01
N GLN A 562 26.47 -21.94 0.80
CA GLN A 562 27.49 -20.92 0.52
C GLN A 562 28.20 -20.38 1.77
N GLY A 563 27.93 -20.95 2.95
CA GLY A 563 28.55 -20.53 4.21
C GLY A 563 27.95 -19.26 4.80
N GLY A 564 26.78 -18.82 4.33
CA GLY A 564 26.03 -17.71 4.87
C GLY A 564 25.74 -17.87 6.37
N ASN A 565 25.78 -16.76 7.10
CA ASN A 565 25.66 -16.75 8.56
C ASN A 565 24.63 -15.76 9.10
N THR A 566 24.02 -14.96 8.23
CA THR A 566 23.11 -13.89 8.62
C THR A 566 21.92 -13.83 7.68
N ILE A 567 20.72 -13.90 8.24
CA ILE A 567 19.47 -13.75 7.50
C ILE A 567 18.70 -12.57 8.08
N ILE A 568 18.09 -11.81 7.20
CA ILE A 568 17.19 -10.72 7.51
C ILE A 568 15.86 -11.07 6.87
N HIS A 569 14.86 -11.31 7.69
CA HIS A 569 13.51 -11.68 7.25
C HIS A 569 12.53 -10.55 7.60
N LEU A 570 11.83 -10.04 6.59
CA LEU A 570 10.79 -9.02 6.68
C LEU A 570 9.45 -9.68 6.33
N GLY A 571 8.63 -10.01 7.32
CA GLY A 571 7.44 -10.83 7.08
C GLY A 571 6.66 -11.21 8.32
N GLU A 572 5.81 -12.22 8.19
CA GLU A 572 4.92 -12.71 9.24
C GLU A 572 5.19 -14.18 9.54
N TRP A 573 5.49 -14.50 10.79
CA TRP A 573 5.65 -15.89 11.21
C TRP A 573 4.34 -16.68 11.14
N LYS A 574 4.37 -17.93 10.65
CA LYS A 574 3.20 -18.78 10.43
C LYS A 574 2.09 -18.03 9.72
N GLY A 575 2.43 -17.28 8.67
CA GLY A 575 1.54 -16.28 8.11
C GLY A 575 1.49 -16.22 6.59
N LEU A 576 1.51 -15.00 6.05
CA LEU A 576 1.48 -14.76 4.60
C LEU A 576 2.88 -14.75 3.98
N THR A 577 3.89 -15.29 4.66
CA THR A 577 5.29 -15.25 4.19
C THR A 577 5.96 -16.60 4.28
N GLY A 578 6.43 -17.10 3.14
CA GLY A 578 7.13 -18.39 3.06
C GLY A 578 6.22 -19.58 3.34
N ASN A 579 6.82 -20.68 3.78
CA ASN A 579 6.14 -21.91 4.15
C ASN A 579 6.75 -22.49 5.44
N SER A 580 6.12 -23.52 6.01
CA SER A 580 6.60 -24.15 7.25
C SER A 580 8.01 -24.73 7.10
N MET A 581 8.36 -25.28 5.93
CA MET A 581 9.71 -25.80 5.67
C MET A 581 10.79 -24.72 5.82
N PHE A 582 10.52 -23.49 5.35
CA PHE A 582 11.42 -22.36 5.56
C PHE A 582 11.53 -21.99 7.05
N GLU A 583 10.40 -21.94 7.76
CA GLU A 583 10.35 -21.58 9.19
C GLU A 583 11.10 -22.60 10.06
N ASP A 584 10.88 -23.89 9.81
CA ASP A 584 11.56 -25.00 10.48
C ASP A 584 13.07 -24.92 10.21
N ALA A 585 13.48 -24.80 8.94
CA ALA A 585 14.88 -24.72 8.58
C ALA A 585 15.58 -23.47 9.17
N LEU A 586 14.87 -22.34 9.26
CA LEU A 586 15.39 -21.12 9.85
C LEU A 586 15.62 -21.32 11.35
N THR A 587 14.64 -21.85 12.07
CA THR A 587 14.74 -22.09 13.53
C THR A 587 15.71 -23.21 13.88
N ASP A 588 15.87 -24.23 13.05
CA ASP A 588 16.84 -25.30 13.26
C ASP A 588 18.29 -24.81 13.15
N ASN A 589 18.56 -23.90 12.22
CA ASN A 589 19.92 -23.50 11.87
C ASN A 589 20.36 -22.13 12.41
N PHE A 590 19.42 -21.29 12.84
CA PHE A 590 19.70 -19.92 13.27
C PHE A 590 18.99 -19.57 14.57
N ASP A 591 19.56 -18.61 15.30
CA ASP A 591 18.95 -17.94 16.44
C ASP A 591 18.54 -16.52 16.01
N CYS A 592 17.33 -16.11 16.35
CA CYS A 592 16.89 -14.73 16.18
C CYS A 592 17.59 -13.87 17.22
N VAL A 593 18.41 -12.91 16.78
CA VAL A 593 19.21 -12.04 17.65
C VAL A 593 18.62 -10.64 17.81
N GLU A 594 17.80 -10.20 16.86
CA GLU A 594 17.15 -8.88 16.89
C GLU A 594 15.82 -8.93 16.15
N HIS A 595 14.84 -8.15 16.60
CA HIS A 595 13.58 -7.98 15.89
C HIS A 595 13.00 -6.58 16.08
N GLN A 596 12.22 -6.12 15.09
CA GLN A 596 11.52 -4.85 15.12
C GLN A 596 10.16 -5.00 14.46
N LEU A 597 9.08 -4.56 15.13
CA LEU A 597 7.77 -4.45 14.50
C LEU A 597 7.75 -3.30 13.48
N LEU A 598 7.28 -3.59 12.27
CA LEU A 598 7.15 -2.61 11.19
C LEU A 598 5.74 -2.02 11.16
N PRO A 599 5.54 -0.86 10.48
CA PRO A 599 4.22 -0.28 10.30
C PRO A 599 3.23 -1.28 9.71
N LEU A 600 2.09 -1.43 10.37
CA LEU A 600 1.11 -2.48 10.08
C LEU A 600 0.10 -2.04 9.03
N TRP A 601 -0.14 -2.88 8.03
CA TRP A 601 -1.24 -2.70 7.08
C TRP A 601 -2.42 -3.57 7.49
N GLY A 602 -3.60 -2.98 7.69
CA GLY A 602 -4.79 -3.77 8.02
C GLY A 602 -4.59 -4.55 9.32
N THR A 603 -4.57 -5.88 9.26
CA THR A 603 -4.35 -6.82 10.39
C THR A 603 -2.99 -7.51 10.35
N ASP A 604 -2.10 -7.10 9.45
CA ASP A 604 -0.80 -7.72 9.25
C ASP A 604 0.03 -7.75 10.54
N ALA A 605 1.00 -8.65 10.58
CA ALA A 605 1.93 -8.83 11.69
C ALA A 605 3.37 -8.76 11.18
N THR A 606 3.71 -7.69 10.48
CA THR A 606 5.01 -7.57 9.82
C THR A 606 6.13 -7.24 10.80
N TYR A 607 7.13 -8.11 10.86
CA TYR A 607 8.36 -7.87 11.61
C TYR A 607 9.57 -7.86 10.69
N LEU A 608 10.57 -7.06 11.05
CA LEU A 608 11.95 -7.28 10.66
C LEU A 608 12.59 -8.18 11.71
N THR A 609 13.20 -9.29 11.31
CA THR A 609 13.91 -10.22 12.19
C THR A 609 15.32 -10.48 11.65
N ILE A 610 16.31 -10.46 12.53
CA ILE A 610 17.72 -10.73 12.21
C ILE A 610 18.09 -12.07 12.85
N TRP A 611 18.62 -12.97 12.04
CA TRP A 611 18.96 -14.33 12.43
C TRP A 611 20.44 -14.58 12.22
N LYS A 612 21.10 -15.20 13.20
CA LYS A 612 22.51 -15.58 13.16
C LYS A 612 22.64 -17.08 13.25
N ARG A 613 23.53 -17.65 12.42
CA ARG A 613 23.71 -19.09 12.36
C ARG A 613 24.17 -19.60 13.73
N LYS A 614 23.53 -20.67 14.21
CA LYS A 614 23.87 -21.34 15.45
C LYS A 614 25.34 -21.76 15.44
N SER A 615 26.07 -21.38 16.48
CA SER A 615 27.44 -21.81 16.69
C SER A 615 27.46 -23.09 17.53
N ASN A 616 28.35 -24.03 17.22
CA ASN A 616 28.50 -25.26 18.02
C ASN A 616 28.93 -24.99 19.47
N ASN A 617 29.45 -23.79 19.75
CA ASN A 617 29.70 -23.33 21.10
C ASN A 617 28.44 -22.66 21.60
N LYS A 618 27.68 -23.34 22.47
CA LYS A 618 26.57 -22.75 23.21
C LYS A 618 27.10 -21.63 24.10
N SER A 619 27.19 -20.41 23.57
CA SER A 619 27.29 -19.22 24.40
C SER A 619 26.02 -19.10 25.21
N THR A 620 26.15 -18.67 26.46
CA THR A 620 25.06 -18.35 27.39
C THR A 620 24.28 -17.09 26.98
N GLU A 621 24.14 -16.82 25.68
CA GLU A 621 23.33 -15.71 25.20
C GLU A 621 21.85 -15.98 25.49
N GLN A 622 21.16 -14.94 25.91
CA GLN A 622 19.78 -15.01 26.34
C GLN A 622 18.90 -15.25 25.12
N GLU A 623 18.29 -16.44 25.04
CA GLU A 623 17.33 -16.78 23.98
C GLU A 623 16.22 -15.72 23.92
N LEU A 624 16.09 -15.08 22.76
CA LEU A 624 15.03 -14.12 22.50
C LEU A 624 13.73 -14.89 22.25
N HIS A 625 12.68 -14.45 22.94
CA HIS A 625 11.33 -14.99 22.78
C HIS A 625 10.43 -13.85 22.35
N SER A 626 9.83 -13.95 21.16
CA SER A 626 9.01 -12.89 20.60
C SER A 626 7.88 -13.42 19.72
N SER A 627 6.78 -12.68 19.67
CA SER A 627 5.69 -12.93 18.73
C SER A 627 6.13 -12.85 17.27
N ALA A 628 7.24 -12.17 16.99
CA ALA A 628 7.85 -12.08 15.68
C ALA A 628 8.23 -13.44 15.06
N PHE A 629 8.39 -14.48 15.88
CA PHE A 629 8.76 -15.83 15.43
C PHE A 629 8.09 -16.94 16.27
N GLY A 630 6.82 -16.75 16.63
CA GLY A 630 5.95 -17.84 17.12
C GLY A 630 5.80 -17.95 18.64
N TYR A 631 6.34 -17.03 19.43
CA TYR A 631 6.16 -17.02 20.89
C TYR A 631 5.00 -16.15 21.37
N CYS A 632 4.59 -16.34 22.62
CA CYS A 632 3.53 -15.56 23.26
C CYS A 632 3.86 -14.05 23.32
N SER A 633 2.88 -13.20 23.01
CA SER A 633 2.98 -11.74 23.09
C SER A 633 3.08 -11.20 24.52
N SER A 634 2.66 -11.97 25.53
CA SER A 634 2.78 -11.55 26.93
C SER A 634 4.24 -11.39 27.30
N GLN A 635 4.61 -10.22 27.83
CA GLN A 635 5.98 -9.92 28.25
C GLN A 635 6.55 -11.03 29.14
N LYS A 636 7.83 -11.38 28.91
CA LYS A 636 8.59 -12.41 29.66
C LYS A 636 8.08 -13.85 29.52
N CYS A 637 7.04 -14.10 28.72
CA CYS A 637 6.61 -15.45 28.43
C CYS A 637 7.54 -16.06 27.38
N THR A 638 8.05 -17.26 27.66
CA THR A 638 8.94 -18.02 26.77
C THR A 638 8.21 -19.17 26.07
N ASN A 639 6.90 -19.30 26.27
CA ASN A 639 6.12 -20.37 25.66
C ASN A 639 5.76 -20.04 24.22
N ALA A 640 5.76 -21.06 23.36
CA ALA A 640 5.21 -20.97 22.01
C ALA A 640 3.73 -20.54 22.08
N ALA A 641 3.31 -19.71 21.14
CA ALA A 641 1.92 -19.30 21.07
C ALA A 641 1.06 -20.45 20.54
N GLU A 642 -0.10 -20.65 21.16
CA GLU A 642 -1.08 -21.67 20.75
C GLU A 642 -2.22 -21.04 19.95
N ARG A 643 -2.53 -19.77 20.22
CA ARG A 643 -3.65 -19.07 19.58
C ARG A 643 -3.24 -17.69 19.10
N ARG A 644 -3.74 -17.28 17.93
CA ARG A 644 -3.47 -15.96 17.32
C ARG A 644 -4.75 -15.16 17.11
N CYS A 645 -4.74 -13.89 17.46
CA CYS A 645 -5.89 -13.02 17.31
C CYS A 645 -6.22 -12.76 15.83
N ARG A 646 -7.49 -12.89 15.45
CA ARG A 646 -8.01 -12.64 14.09
C ARG A 646 -8.12 -11.16 13.74
N PHE A 647 -8.22 -10.30 14.75
CA PHE A 647 -8.36 -8.85 14.58
C PHE A 647 -7.01 -8.11 14.52
N ALA A 648 -5.95 -8.73 15.05
CA ALA A 648 -4.62 -8.16 15.19
C ALA A 648 -3.58 -9.29 15.26
N ARG A 649 -2.99 -9.69 14.13
CA ARG A 649 -2.18 -10.92 14.07
C ARG A 649 -0.86 -10.85 14.83
N CYS A 650 -0.41 -9.64 15.19
CA CYS A 650 0.75 -9.43 16.06
C CYS A 650 0.49 -9.93 17.49
N LEU A 651 -0.77 -10.15 17.87
CA LEU A 651 -1.20 -10.67 19.17
C LEU A 651 -1.42 -12.18 19.12
N GLN A 652 -0.67 -12.91 19.92
CA GLN A 652 -0.77 -14.36 20.05
C GLN A 652 -0.41 -14.83 21.45
N TYR A 653 -1.06 -15.89 21.94
CA TYR A 653 -1.00 -16.29 23.34
C TYR A 653 -0.89 -17.80 23.48
N CYS A 654 -0.18 -18.22 24.53
CA CYS A 654 -0.05 -19.63 24.90
C CYS A 654 -1.09 -20.09 25.94
N SER A 655 -1.87 -19.17 26.52
CA SER A 655 -2.84 -19.46 27.57
C SER A 655 -3.72 -18.25 27.88
N GLN A 656 -4.88 -18.50 28.50
CA GLN A 656 -5.75 -17.49 29.10
C GLN A 656 -4.99 -16.57 30.08
N SER A 657 -4.11 -17.13 30.94
CA SER A 657 -3.35 -16.31 31.90
C SER A 657 -2.44 -15.29 31.22
N CYS A 658 -1.78 -15.66 30.13
CA CYS A 658 -0.95 -14.73 29.36
C CYS A 658 -1.79 -13.72 28.60
N PHE A 659 -2.96 -14.14 28.09
CA PHE A 659 -3.95 -13.23 27.53
C PHE A 659 -4.35 -12.18 28.57
N ASP A 660 -4.80 -12.56 29.76
CA ASP A 660 -5.24 -11.62 30.81
C ASP A 660 -4.13 -10.64 31.24
N LYS A 661 -2.90 -11.15 31.42
CA LYS A 661 -1.74 -10.33 31.80
C LYS A 661 -1.36 -9.26 30.77
N HIS A 662 -1.69 -9.47 29.49
CA HIS A 662 -1.34 -8.59 28.39
C HIS A 662 -2.49 -7.63 28.00
N ALA A 663 -3.44 -7.38 28.90
CA ALA A 663 -4.66 -6.61 28.60
C ALA A 663 -4.40 -5.18 28.10
N SER A 664 -3.47 -4.46 28.73
CA SER A 664 -3.20 -3.05 28.40
C SER A 664 -2.60 -2.92 27.00
N GLU A 665 -1.53 -3.65 26.72
CA GLU A 665 -0.86 -3.63 25.42
C GLU A 665 -1.77 -4.23 24.33
N ARG A 666 -2.52 -5.30 24.64
CA ARG A 666 -3.53 -5.85 23.71
C ARG A 666 -4.50 -4.76 23.23
N LYS A 667 -5.04 -3.95 24.15
CA LYS A 667 -5.95 -2.85 23.82
C LYS A 667 -5.28 -1.83 22.91
N ALA A 668 -4.01 -1.49 23.17
CA ALA A 668 -3.25 -0.57 22.33
C ALA A 668 -3.08 -1.12 20.91
N TYR A 669 -2.65 -2.38 20.75
CA TYR A 669 -2.51 -3.02 19.44
C TYR A 669 -3.83 -3.12 18.69
N LEU A 670 -4.91 -3.53 19.35
CA LEU A 670 -6.24 -3.58 18.72
C LEU A 670 -6.70 -2.19 18.25
N ALA A 671 -6.39 -1.14 19.01
CA ALA A 671 -6.67 0.23 18.59
C ALA A 671 -5.87 0.66 17.34
N LEU A 672 -4.62 0.19 17.16
CA LEU A 672 -3.87 0.38 15.90
C LEU A 672 -4.59 -0.25 14.71
N HIS A 673 -5.30 -1.35 14.97
CA HIS A 673 -6.16 -2.02 14.01
C HIS A 673 -7.58 -1.45 13.99
N MET A 674 -7.86 -0.31 14.61
CA MET A 674 -9.19 0.31 14.65
C MET A 674 -10.29 -0.56 15.30
N VAL A 675 -9.91 -1.50 16.14
CA VAL A 675 -10.82 -2.36 16.91
C VAL A 675 -10.93 -1.77 18.31
N HIS A 676 -12.15 -1.42 18.71
CA HIS A 676 -12.41 -0.82 20.01
C HIS A 676 -12.90 -1.89 20.99
N ILE A 677 -12.19 -2.04 22.11
CA ILE A 677 -12.63 -2.87 23.23
C ILE A 677 -13.11 -1.95 24.36
N SER A 678 -14.38 -2.11 24.74
CA SER A 678 -15.01 -1.37 25.83
C SER A 678 -14.78 -2.07 27.18
N SER A 679 -14.80 -3.40 27.18
CA SER A 679 -14.62 -4.24 28.37
C SER A 679 -13.69 -5.41 28.08
N GLU A 680 -13.02 -5.97 29.09
CA GLU A 680 -12.18 -7.17 28.88
C GLU A 680 -12.99 -8.40 28.45
N GLU A 681 -14.31 -8.39 28.69
CA GLU A 681 -15.23 -9.46 28.30
C GLU A 681 -15.56 -9.43 26.80
N ASP A 682 -15.24 -8.34 26.09
CA ASP A 682 -15.51 -8.25 24.65
C ASP A 682 -14.65 -9.24 23.84
N LEU A 683 -13.54 -9.74 24.38
CA LEU A 683 -12.65 -10.65 23.67
C LEU A 683 -12.27 -11.86 24.54
N GLU A 684 -12.77 -13.03 24.15
CA GLU A 684 -12.49 -14.30 24.81
C GLU A 684 -11.35 -15.08 24.11
N PHE A 685 -10.35 -15.55 24.86
CA PHE A 685 -9.21 -16.34 24.35
C PHE A 685 -9.65 -17.66 23.72
N ASP A 686 -10.59 -18.38 24.33
CA ASP A 686 -11.05 -19.68 23.87
C ASP A 686 -12.04 -19.61 22.68
N CYS A 687 -12.44 -18.40 22.28
CA CYS A 687 -13.39 -18.21 21.19
C CYS A 687 -12.69 -18.30 19.82
N ASP A 688 -13.03 -19.31 19.02
CA ASP A 688 -12.50 -19.52 17.67
C ASP A 688 -12.81 -18.38 16.69
N ARG A 689 -13.80 -17.55 17.02
CA ARG A 689 -14.17 -16.34 16.26
C ARG A 689 -13.21 -15.18 16.53
N HIS A 690 -12.54 -15.19 17.67
CA HIS A 690 -11.55 -14.20 18.08
C HIS A 690 -10.12 -14.67 17.81
N PHE A 691 -9.88 -15.98 17.90
CA PHE A 691 -8.56 -16.56 17.81
C PHE A 691 -8.50 -17.77 16.88
N VAL A 692 -7.48 -17.82 16.03
CA VAL A 692 -7.08 -19.01 15.26
C VAL A 692 -6.21 -19.90 16.15
N ASP A 693 -6.46 -21.21 16.11
CA ASP A 693 -5.59 -22.22 16.72
C ASP A 693 -4.36 -22.50 15.84
N LEU A 694 -3.16 -22.38 16.41
CA LEU A 694 -1.87 -22.58 15.76
C LEU A 694 -1.34 -24.01 15.87
N GLN A 695 -2.00 -24.90 16.62
CA GLN A 695 -1.57 -26.30 16.81
C GLN A 695 -2.15 -27.27 15.78
N THR A 696 -3.17 -26.89 15.02
CA THR A 696 -3.91 -27.79 14.10
C THR A 696 -3.18 -28.13 12.78
N GLU A 697 -1.84 -28.08 12.76
CA GLU A 697 -0.98 -28.11 11.56
C GLU A 697 -1.05 -29.37 10.66
N GLU A 698 -1.80 -30.42 11.01
CA GLU A 698 -1.66 -31.72 10.32
C GLU A 698 -2.52 -31.97 9.06
N VAL A 699 -3.48 -31.12 8.66
CA VAL A 699 -4.50 -31.55 7.66
C VAL A 699 -4.34 -30.97 6.23
N ALA A 700 -3.49 -29.96 5.99
CA ALA A 700 -3.47 -29.27 4.69
C ALA A 700 -2.55 -29.85 3.60
N THR A 701 -1.94 -31.03 3.78
CA THR A 701 -1.08 -31.65 2.75
C THR A 701 -1.82 -32.58 1.78
N GLU A 702 -3.12 -32.84 1.98
CA GLU A 702 -3.92 -33.52 0.95
C GLU A 702 -4.21 -32.58 -0.23
N ARG A 703 -3.27 -32.53 -1.19
CA ARG A 703 -3.53 -32.00 -2.53
C ARG A 703 -4.88 -32.54 -3.00
N PRO A 704 -5.85 -31.69 -3.41
CA PRO A 704 -7.15 -32.17 -3.86
C PRO A 704 -6.94 -33.18 -4.99
N LYS A 705 -7.26 -34.45 -4.74
CA LYS A 705 -7.23 -35.50 -5.76
C LYS A 705 -8.10 -35.02 -6.91
N LYS A 706 -7.49 -34.64 -8.04
CA LYS A 706 -8.18 -34.23 -9.27
C LYS A 706 -9.29 -35.26 -9.53
N LYS A 707 -10.56 -34.89 -9.28
CA LYS A 707 -11.70 -35.72 -9.67
C LYS A 707 -11.64 -35.87 -11.18
N ARG A 708 -11.20 -37.03 -11.67
CA ARG A 708 -11.27 -37.39 -13.09
C ARG A 708 -12.70 -37.16 -13.56
N LYS A 709 -12.91 -36.16 -14.43
CA LYS A 709 -14.20 -35.95 -15.11
C LYS A 709 -14.55 -37.26 -15.82
N LYS A 710 -15.65 -37.91 -15.42
CA LYS A 710 -16.22 -39.03 -16.17
C LYS A 710 -16.60 -38.50 -17.56
N PRO A 711 -16.19 -39.17 -18.65
CA PRO A 711 -16.58 -38.75 -19.99
C PRO A 711 -18.10 -38.88 -20.13
N ASN A 712 -18.75 -37.79 -20.52
CA ASN A 712 -20.17 -37.79 -20.86
C ASN A 712 -20.40 -38.73 -22.04
N LYS A 713 -21.08 -39.86 -21.80
CA LYS A 713 -21.68 -40.67 -22.87
C LYS A 713 -22.80 -39.84 -23.49
N LYS A 714 -22.62 -39.44 -24.76
CA LYS A 714 -23.71 -38.93 -25.59
C LYS A 714 -24.83 -39.97 -25.66
N ARG A 715 -26.06 -39.54 -25.47
CA ARG A 715 -27.27 -40.25 -25.85
C ARG A 715 -28.12 -39.30 -26.68
#